data_AF-A0A915AB35-F1
#
_entry.id   AF-A0A915AB35-F1
#
_cell.length_a   1.000
_cell.length_b   1.000
_cell.length_c   1.000
_cell.angle_alpha   90.00
_cell.angle_beta   90.00
_cell.angle_gamma   90.00
#
_symmetry.space_group_name_H-M   'P 1'
#
loop_
_entity.id
_entity.type
_entity.pdbx_description
1 polymer ?
#
loop_
_entity_poly.entity_id
_entity_poly.type
_entity_poly.pdbx_seq_one_letter_code
_entity_poly.pdbx_strand_id
1 'polypeptide(L)'
;MNELYISQECVMNSLNFLRDKPLDNWIEYFLNPRKLLDLLAADDRDVKAIAQLACQFIEQAKAVDKELDLFKDGMFDEDSVTYSRCKAARLWLCALSCLASMDWGLNIIKESFTPLIIKALFNRLVFFCFPARNIGVNDDVSTVIFDHSEDIASLLDTPERIFTAWFYSVWIMSISVRFQETVAKPTVSNPGNQPDANLALAEQIRACIAEHQQKSEDAAALLEEILKMDSIKELSVPAKDCFMDEIVKDCDRLPEIVNPVETVAALPRPNFQATFSKIKAPDWKLLTRYHLICYNFASNKLSKAKDELRQFLSDWPRRMRGFGTSKTVAGRITVIEAEVIGGYCEALQLPCTRGISSSLQEEETIVLYPPAVPDNAWIEKIRDSNFSMSRRAECDRIGAASWSRNFMAENLAHRVSKGLFITMDERQAICSSSSALIQLVQALVHVASDKRRSEEERVRVKMAAHLLASMDPRIADELAKANESNDGLLMNQKNKYISCEPQEPISDVAAFKELLNGGPIYWKVLLSYDTNEIKSFLGQLGTKFALPYRFQVPNMIGEAVLPAFVNKSGYDYIALLLGKLEHLAKIGDIKQWTSFGNECVKELGVIGRNQDVQMRFACDVVRVQLDKWHRLFPVVPTSAAVFVHVTQELQSTVQSLVQASLTMPSSSIDTVGSMMLQMVAFFINTTEWQFILKISSKLKSPFLDVAKVLAAYMTSDPAMKKKVADGAWWQIMHATFEDPTTKRRNDGSSVRDQTRLLISRGQFLALLRLIKEPLSIAFLISFVGKIFNYALMMQHSRSEENARIFIQHSELWQSIFEGSNAPVNFRYVSECLEVILHNSTLVNPINAFWLRSFADYRYAREQFEDALILYMETCVACSDSLIKPFPDNVVDDVMWYKVQRCLRASGSETLAALVCQLMRDPQEHYVLTAKALLESQSDIPDGSSAFFPFISDMNLLEFMHDAYEKLGLTRRSQLLLQAISMPQMNAANVIQNERHLRNRGLVRVLCSQVYEGRKYLHYWGSILLRVSRPHSSK
;
A
#
# COMPACT_ATOMS: atom_id res chain seq x y z
N MET A 1 -16.75 5.45 -42.69
CA MET A 1 -17.55 4.81 -43.78
C MET A 1 -18.19 3.46 -43.40
N ASN A 2 -18.02 2.94 -42.17
CA ASN A 2 -18.78 1.77 -41.68
C ASN A 2 -19.88 2.11 -40.65
N GLU A 3 -20.02 3.38 -40.23
CA GLU A 3 -21.11 3.82 -39.34
C GLU A 3 -22.36 4.32 -40.08
N LEU A 4 -22.27 4.49 -41.42
CA LEU A 4 -23.41 4.89 -42.26
C LEU A 4 -24.22 3.68 -42.81
N TYR A 5 -23.69 2.46 -42.71
CA TYR A 5 -24.38 1.25 -43.18
C TYR A 5 -25.27 0.61 -42.10
N ILE A 6 -24.98 0.83 -40.82
CA ILE A 6 -25.81 0.30 -39.71
C ILE A 6 -27.09 1.13 -39.52
N SER A 7 -27.10 2.39 -39.96
CA SER A 7 -28.31 3.23 -39.87
C SER A 7 -29.35 2.94 -40.95
N GLN A 8 -28.98 2.28 -42.06
CA GLN A 8 -29.95 1.96 -43.13
C GLN A 8 -30.69 0.65 -42.87
N GLU A 9 -30.05 -0.39 -42.31
CA GLU A 9 -30.77 -1.63 -41.94
C GLU A 9 -31.75 -1.42 -40.77
N CYS A 10 -31.46 -0.52 -39.84
CA CYS A 10 -32.38 -0.19 -38.75
C CYS A 10 -33.60 0.64 -39.24
N VAL A 11 -33.43 1.44 -40.30
CA VAL A 11 -34.52 2.19 -40.95
C VAL A 11 -35.32 1.33 -41.95
N MET A 12 -34.74 0.25 -42.48
CA MET A 12 -35.48 -0.68 -43.35
C MET A 12 -36.33 -1.71 -42.60
N ASN A 13 -36.02 -2.00 -41.33
CA ASN A 13 -36.87 -2.85 -40.48
C ASN A 13 -38.11 -2.12 -39.92
N SER A 14 -38.11 -0.78 -39.88
CA SER A 14 -39.28 0.01 -39.41
C SER A 14 -40.40 0.15 -40.43
N LEU A 15 -40.26 -0.42 -41.63
CA LEU A 15 -41.30 -0.46 -42.67
C LEU A 15 -41.94 -1.85 -42.86
N ASN A 16 -41.50 -2.87 -42.10
CA ASN A 16 -42.10 -4.21 -42.16
C ASN A 16 -43.56 -4.24 -41.65
N PHE A 17 -43.98 -3.27 -40.82
CA PHE A 17 -45.39 -3.16 -40.37
C PHE A 17 -46.38 -2.84 -41.52
N LEU A 18 -45.90 -2.39 -42.69
CA LEU A 18 -46.73 -2.17 -43.87
C LEU A 18 -46.95 -3.45 -44.69
N ARG A 19 -46.21 -4.53 -44.41
CA ARG A 19 -46.33 -5.84 -45.08
C ARG A 19 -47.09 -6.86 -44.24
N ASP A 20 -47.03 -6.77 -42.92
CA ASP A 20 -47.83 -7.57 -42.01
C ASP A 20 -49.20 -6.92 -41.80
N LYS A 21 -50.26 -7.73 -41.70
CA LYS A 21 -51.59 -7.22 -41.34
C LYS A 21 -51.44 -6.51 -39.98
N PRO A 22 -51.91 -5.26 -39.81
CA PRO A 22 -51.75 -4.55 -38.54
C PRO A 22 -52.36 -5.39 -37.42
N LEU A 23 -51.64 -5.50 -36.30
CA LEU A 23 -52.17 -6.17 -35.12
C LEU A 23 -53.46 -5.46 -34.71
N ASP A 24 -54.54 -6.23 -34.58
CA ASP A 24 -55.84 -5.72 -34.17
C ASP A 24 -55.69 -4.91 -32.87
N ASN A 25 -56.03 -3.62 -32.90
CA ASN A 25 -55.86 -2.69 -31.78
C ASN A 25 -57.13 -2.57 -30.94
N TRP A 26 -57.09 -1.83 -29.83
CA TRP A 26 -58.25 -1.63 -28.95
C TRP A 26 -59.52 -1.16 -29.66
N ILE A 27 -59.40 -0.39 -30.75
CA ILE A 27 -60.54 0.16 -31.50
C ILE A 27 -61.31 -0.96 -32.19
N GLU A 28 -60.62 -1.90 -32.81
CA GLU A 28 -61.27 -3.01 -33.51
C GLU A 28 -62.08 -3.91 -32.56
N TYR A 29 -61.52 -4.17 -31.38
CA TYR A 29 -62.18 -4.96 -30.34
C TYR A 29 -63.29 -4.18 -29.62
N PHE A 30 -63.17 -2.85 -29.51
CA PHE A 30 -64.21 -2.00 -28.94
C PHE A 30 -65.44 -1.88 -29.84
N LEU A 31 -65.21 -1.74 -31.15
CA LEU A 31 -66.27 -1.64 -32.16
C LEU A 31 -66.93 -2.99 -32.46
N ASN A 32 -66.23 -4.11 -32.24
CA ASN A 32 -66.77 -5.46 -32.39
C ASN A 32 -66.62 -6.29 -31.08
N PRO A 33 -67.56 -6.15 -30.13
CA PRO A 33 -67.54 -6.88 -28.87
C PRO A 33 -67.56 -8.41 -29.01
N ARG A 34 -68.12 -8.95 -30.10
CA ARG A 34 -68.10 -10.40 -30.36
C ARG A 34 -66.69 -10.89 -30.71
N LYS A 35 -65.93 -10.11 -31.50
CA LYS A 35 -64.51 -10.37 -31.79
C LYS A 35 -63.67 -10.36 -30.51
N LEU A 36 -63.96 -9.46 -29.56
CA LEU A 36 -63.33 -9.46 -28.24
C LEU A 36 -63.73 -10.70 -27.44
N LEU A 37 -65.01 -11.07 -27.40
CA LEU A 37 -65.49 -12.25 -26.69
C LEU A 37 -64.81 -13.54 -27.20
N ASP A 38 -64.66 -13.69 -28.52
CA ASP A 38 -63.99 -14.82 -29.18
C ASP A 38 -62.50 -14.88 -28.80
N LEU A 39 -61.80 -13.74 -28.81
CA LEU A 39 -60.41 -13.65 -28.36
C LEU A 39 -60.27 -14.08 -26.89
N LEU A 40 -61.16 -13.60 -26.02
CA LEU A 40 -61.16 -13.93 -24.60
C LEU A 40 -61.62 -15.38 -24.33
N ALA A 41 -62.22 -16.07 -25.30
CA ALA A 41 -62.72 -17.44 -25.19
C ALA A 41 -61.82 -18.53 -25.81
N ALA A 42 -60.81 -18.15 -26.60
CA ALA A 42 -59.90 -19.11 -27.22
C ALA A 42 -59.13 -19.96 -26.17
N ASP A 43 -58.82 -21.22 -26.50
CA ASP A 43 -58.03 -22.10 -25.62
C ASP A 43 -56.52 -21.80 -25.67
N ASP A 44 -56.01 -21.31 -26.81
CA ASP A 44 -54.59 -20.95 -27.06
C ASP A 44 -54.38 -19.43 -27.03
N ARG A 45 -54.71 -18.82 -25.88
CA ARG A 45 -54.67 -17.35 -25.69
C ARG A 45 -53.26 -16.86 -25.41
N ASP A 46 -52.81 -15.84 -26.16
CA ASP A 46 -51.65 -15.05 -25.77
C ASP A 46 -52.01 -14.07 -24.65
N VAL A 47 -51.75 -14.50 -23.42
CA VAL A 47 -52.00 -13.74 -22.19
C VAL A 47 -51.26 -12.41 -22.16
N LYS A 48 -50.07 -12.30 -22.79
CA LYS A 48 -49.32 -11.03 -22.83
C LYS A 48 -49.97 -10.04 -23.79
N ALA A 49 -50.46 -10.51 -24.94
CA ALA A 49 -51.21 -9.67 -25.87
C ALA A 49 -52.53 -9.18 -25.25
N ILE A 50 -53.24 -10.03 -24.50
CA ILE A 50 -54.47 -9.64 -23.78
C ILE A 50 -54.16 -8.62 -22.67
N ALA A 51 -53.04 -8.75 -21.94
CA ALA A 51 -52.62 -7.77 -20.95
C ALA A 51 -52.29 -6.40 -21.58
N GLN A 52 -51.60 -6.39 -22.73
CA GLN A 52 -51.35 -5.16 -23.48
C GLN A 52 -52.64 -4.50 -23.98
N LEU A 53 -53.58 -5.30 -24.48
CA LEU A 53 -54.90 -4.83 -24.90
C LEU A 53 -55.69 -4.24 -23.71
N ALA A 54 -55.63 -4.86 -22.54
CA ALA A 54 -56.23 -4.33 -21.31
C ALA A 54 -55.61 -2.97 -20.92
N CYS A 55 -54.28 -2.81 -20.99
CA CYS A 55 -53.62 -1.53 -20.77
C CYS A 55 -54.13 -0.45 -21.73
N GLN A 56 -54.26 -0.76 -23.02
CA GLN A 56 -54.82 0.18 -24.01
C GLN A 56 -56.25 0.60 -23.64
N PHE A 57 -57.13 -0.34 -23.27
CA PHE A 57 -58.48 0.01 -22.82
C PHE A 57 -58.49 0.92 -21.60
N ILE A 58 -57.61 0.67 -20.61
CA ILE A 58 -57.51 1.49 -19.39
C ILE A 58 -57.01 2.91 -19.71
N GLU A 59 -55.99 3.04 -20.55
CA GLU A 59 -55.46 4.35 -20.95
C GLU A 59 -56.52 5.19 -21.67
N GLN A 60 -57.27 4.57 -22.57
CA GLN A 60 -58.37 5.24 -23.28
C GLN A 60 -59.53 5.57 -22.33
N ALA A 61 -59.87 4.67 -21.40
CA ALA A 61 -60.90 4.95 -20.40
C ALA A 61 -60.52 6.15 -19.51
N LYS A 62 -59.27 6.20 -19.04
CA LYS A 62 -58.74 7.33 -18.26
C LYS A 62 -58.74 8.64 -19.04
N ALA A 63 -58.46 8.61 -20.34
CA ALA A 63 -58.52 9.79 -21.19
C ALA A 63 -59.96 10.35 -21.26
N VAL A 64 -60.95 9.47 -21.51
CA VAL A 64 -62.37 9.86 -21.54
C VAL A 64 -62.87 10.33 -20.17
N ASP A 65 -62.46 9.68 -19.08
CA ASP A 65 -62.80 10.10 -17.71
C ASP A 65 -62.21 11.49 -17.37
N LYS A 66 -60.98 11.76 -17.82
CA LYS A 66 -60.36 13.08 -17.66
C LYS A 66 -61.08 14.16 -18.47
N GLU A 67 -61.55 13.83 -19.68
CA GLU A 67 -62.42 14.71 -20.46
C GLU A 67 -63.74 14.97 -19.72
N LEU A 68 -64.37 13.93 -19.17
CA LEU A 68 -65.60 14.03 -18.36
C LEU A 68 -65.45 14.90 -17.11
N ASP A 69 -64.30 14.85 -16.44
CA ASP A 69 -64.00 15.72 -15.29
C ASP A 69 -63.86 17.19 -15.70
N LEU A 70 -63.30 17.48 -16.89
CA LEU A 70 -63.25 18.83 -17.46
C LEU A 70 -64.65 19.33 -17.89
N PHE A 71 -65.59 18.43 -18.18
CA PHE A 71 -66.96 18.79 -18.55
C PHE A 71 -67.85 19.19 -17.36
N LYS A 72 -67.37 19.07 -16.12
CA LYS A 72 -68.05 19.58 -14.92
C LYS A 72 -68.13 21.12 -14.89
N ASP A 73 -67.40 21.81 -15.76
CA ASP A 73 -67.37 23.28 -15.88
C ASP A 73 -68.44 23.87 -16.84
N GLY A 74 -69.40 23.07 -17.32
CA GLY A 74 -70.64 23.57 -17.97
C GLY A 74 -70.55 23.93 -19.46
N MET A 75 -69.53 23.44 -20.18
CA MET A 75 -69.21 23.86 -21.57
C MET A 75 -69.81 22.97 -22.69
N PHE A 76 -70.58 21.92 -22.39
CA PHE A 76 -71.07 20.91 -23.36
C PHE A 76 -72.52 20.49 -23.09
N ASP A 77 -73.18 19.89 -24.11
CA ASP A 77 -74.56 19.38 -23.98
C ASP A 77 -74.65 18.12 -23.10
N GLU A 78 -75.82 17.91 -22.48
CA GLU A 78 -76.06 16.80 -21.54
C GLU A 78 -75.98 15.42 -22.23
N ASP A 79 -76.29 15.39 -23.53
CA ASP A 79 -76.23 14.20 -24.37
C ASP A 79 -74.78 13.75 -24.64
N SER A 80 -73.84 14.67 -24.92
CA SER A 80 -72.42 14.36 -25.12
C SER A 80 -71.75 13.90 -23.82
N VAL A 81 -72.16 14.47 -22.68
CA VAL A 81 -71.69 14.02 -21.35
C VAL A 81 -72.18 12.59 -21.08
N THR A 82 -73.44 12.29 -21.37
CA THR A 82 -74.02 10.96 -21.19
C THR A 82 -73.37 9.94 -22.13
N TYR A 83 -73.16 10.29 -23.40
CA TYR A 83 -72.43 9.46 -24.36
C TYR A 83 -71.00 9.15 -23.89
N SER A 84 -70.27 10.16 -23.42
CA SER A 84 -68.90 10.01 -22.94
C SER A 84 -68.83 9.13 -21.68
N ARG A 85 -69.80 9.24 -20.76
CA ARG A 85 -69.94 8.36 -19.59
C ARG A 85 -70.18 6.91 -19.99
N CYS A 86 -71.06 6.65 -20.96
CA CYS A 86 -71.31 5.32 -21.47
C CYS A 86 -70.08 4.75 -22.19
N LYS A 87 -69.35 5.56 -22.95
CA LYS A 87 -68.09 5.18 -23.60
C LYS A 87 -67.03 4.79 -22.58
N ALA A 88 -66.80 5.61 -21.55
CA ALA A 88 -65.87 5.32 -20.47
C ALA A 88 -66.23 4.03 -19.73
N ALA A 89 -67.51 3.85 -19.36
CA ALA A 89 -67.98 2.63 -18.70
C ALA A 89 -67.72 1.37 -19.54
N ARG A 90 -67.99 1.41 -20.86
CA ARG A 90 -67.72 0.30 -21.77
C ARG A 90 -66.22 -0.02 -21.88
N LEU A 91 -65.36 1.00 -21.98
CA LEU A 91 -63.90 0.80 -22.03
C LEU A 91 -63.39 0.13 -20.75
N TRP A 92 -63.91 0.54 -19.59
CA TRP A 92 -63.59 -0.10 -18.31
C TRP A 92 -64.08 -1.55 -18.20
N LEU A 93 -65.28 -1.85 -18.71
CA LEU A 93 -65.79 -3.22 -18.76
C LEU A 93 -64.98 -4.10 -19.74
N CYS A 94 -64.51 -3.55 -20.86
CA CYS A 94 -63.56 -4.23 -21.77
C CYS A 94 -62.22 -4.51 -21.07
N ALA A 95 -61.69 -3.57 -20.29
CA ALA A 95 -60.46 -3.79 -19.51
C ALA A 95 -60.62 -4.88 -18.43
N LEU A 96 -61.73 -4.83 -17.67
CA LEU A 96 -62.02 -5.79 -16.60
C LEU A 96 -62.33 -7.20 -17.14
N SER A 97 -62.99 -7.31 -18.29
CA SER A 97 -63.20 -8.60 -18.96
C SER A 97 -61.89 -9.21 -19.47
N CYS A 98 -60.97 -8.40 -20.03
CA CYS A 98 -59.62 -8.85 -20.37
C CYS A 98 -58.90 -9.40 -19.12
N LEU A 99 -58.96 -8.68 -18.00
CA LEU A 99 -58.31 -9.11 -16.76
C LEU A 99 -58.93 -10.38 -16.16
N ALA A 100 -60.25 -10.46 -16.13
CA ALA A 100 -60.98 -11.63 -15.64
C ALA A 100 -60.74 -12.86 -16.55
N SER A 101 -60.50 -12.66 -17.85
CA SER A 101 -60.14 -13.74 -18.77
C SER A 101 -58.74 -14.34 -18.49
N MET A 102 -57.86 -13.54 -17.87
CA MET A 102 -56.52 -13.93 -17.40
C MET A 102 -56.55 -14.47 -15.97
N ASP A 103 -57.74 -14.82 -15.45
CA ASP A 103 -57.97 -15.33 -14.09
C ASP A 103 -57.40 -14.43 -12.98
N TRP A 104 -57.29 -13.11 -13.20
CA TRP A 104 -56.74 -12.16 -12.22
C TRP A 104 -55.30 -12.47 -11.78
N GLY A 105 -54.47 -13.04 -12.67
CA GLY A 105 -53.09 -13.45 -12.38
C GLY A 105 -52.19 -12.30 -11.92
N LEU A 106 -51.82 -12.29 -10.64
CA LEU A 106 -51.01 -11.25 -10.01
C LEU A 106 -49.61 -11.14 -10.60
N ASN A 107 -48.99 -12.24 -11.02
CA ASN A 107 -47.67 -12.19 -11.65
C ASN A 107 -47.72 -11.53 -13.04
N ILE A 108 -48.77 -11.83 -13.83
CA ILE A 108 -49.00 -11.22 -15.14
C ILE A 108 -49.27 -9.72 -14.98
N ILE A 109 -50.08 -9.35 -13.98
CA ILE A 109 -50.38 -7.94 -13.66
C ILE A 109 -49.10 -7.18 -13.30
N LYS A 110 -48.22 -7.77 -12.46
CA LYS A 110 -46.95 -7.14 -12.07
C LYS A 110 -46.00 -6.92 -13.24
N GLU A 111 -45.92 -7.88 -14.16
CA GLU A 111 -45.01 -7.80 -15.31
C GLU A 111 -45.53 -6.86 -16.41
N SER A 112 -46.85 -6.75 -16.57
CA SER A 112 -47.46 -6.12 -17.76
C SER A 112 -48.05 -4.74 -17.50
N PHE A 113 -48.30 -4.35 -16.24
CA PHE A 113 -48.99 -3.10 -15.89
C PHE A 113 -48.15 -2.23 -14.97
N THR A 114 -48.21 -0.91 -15.15
CA THR A 114 -47.58 0.04 -14.22
C THR A 114 -48.44 0.24 -12.97
N PRO A 115 -47.85 0.59 -11.81
CA PRO A 115 -48.61 0.85 -10.58
C PRO A 115 -49.75 1.88 -10.75
N LEU A 116 -49.55 2.88 -11.63
CA LEU A 116 -50.54 3.91 -11.94
C LEU A 116 -51.76 3.38 -12.73
N ILE A 117 -51.54 2.43 -13.64
CA ILE A 117 -52.63 1.80 -14.41
C ILE A 117 -53.45 0.90 -13.50
N ILE A 118 -52.77 0.15 -12.63
CA ILE A 118 -53.41 -0.77 -11.69
C ILE A 118 -54.21 -0.02 -10.63
N LYS A 119 -53.69 1.09 -10.10
CA LYS A 119 -54.44 1.97 -9.19
C LYS A 119 -55.75 2.43 -9.81
N ALA A 120 -55.71 2.92 -11.05
CA ALA A 120 -56.91 3.38 -11.76
C ALA A 120 -57.91 2.23 -12.01
N LEU A 121 -57.41 1.04 -12.32
CA LEU A 121 -58.24 -0.15 -12.48
C LEU A 121 -58.96 -0.53 -11.18
N PHE A 122 -58.24 -0.57 -10.05
CA PHE A 122 -58.83 -0.86 -8.75
C PHE A 122 -59.84 0.20 -8.34
N ASN A 123 -59.54 1.48 -8.60
CA ASN A 123 -60.48 2.56 -8.34
C ASN A 123 -61.84 2.31 -9.02
N ARG A 124 -61.78 1.89 -10.28
CA ARG A 124 -62.99 1.60 -11.06
C ARG A 124 -63.68 0.31 -10.64
N LEU A 125 -62.92 -0.75 -10.34
CA LEU A 125 -63.50 -2.01 -9.85
C LEU A 125 -64.27 -1.79 -8.54
N VAL A 126 -63.71 -1.02 -7.60
CA VAL A 126 -64.37 -0.71 -6.34
C VAL A 126 -65.60 0.16 -6.55
N PHE A 127 -65.55 1.15 -7.45
CA PHE A 127 -66.73 1.93 -7.81
C PHE A 127 -67.90 1.05 -8.28
N PHE A 128 -67.64 0.02 -9.08
CA PHE A 128 -68.68 -0.91 -9.52
C PHE A 128 -69.21 -1.82 -8.41
N CYS A 129 -68.37 -2.26 -7.47
CA CYS A 129 -68.78 -3.13 -6.36
C CYS A 129 -69.40 -2.36 -5.17
N PHE A 130 -69.11 -1.07 -5.03
CA PHE A 130 -69.55 -0.20 -3.93
C PHE A 130 -70.21 1.09 -4.47
N PRO A 131 -71.32 1.00 -5.21
CA PRO A 131 -71.94 2.14 -5.89
C PRO A 131 -72.61 3.16 -4.94
N ALA A 132 -72.82 2.79 -3.67
CA ALA A 132 -73.45 3.67 -2.66
C ALA A 132 -72.53 4.79 -2.17
N ARG A 133 -71.21 4.70 -2.43
CA ARG A 133 -70.22 5.73 -2.10
C ARG A 133 -69.79 6.39 -3.42
N ASN A 134 -70.02 7.69 -3.57
CA ASN A 134 -69.61 8.44 -4.77
C ASN A 134 -68.08 8.58 -4.77
N ILE A 135 -67.41 7.76 -5.58
CA ILE A 135 -65.95 7.77 -5.75
C ILE A 135 -65.64 8.36 -7.12
N GLY A 136 -64.91 9.47 -7.15
CA GLY A 136 -64.31 10.04 -8.36
C GLY A 136 -63.15 9.19 -8.89
N VAL A 137 -62.79 9.36 -10.16
CA VAL A 137 -61.77 8.52 -10.85
C VAL A 137 -60.38 8.65 -10.21
N ASN A 138 -60.10 9.81 -9.59
CA ASN A 138 -58.86 10.10 -8.87
C ASN A 138 -58.99 9.97 -7.33
N ASP A 139 -60.17 9.60 -6.82
CA ASP A 139 -60.39 9.50 -5.38
C ASP A 139 -59.69 8.26 -4.81
N ASP A 140 -59.35 8.35 -3.54
CA ASP A 140 -58.62 7.30 -2.86
C ASP A 140 -59.53 6.18 -2.37
N VAL A 141 -59.53 5.09 -3.12
CA VAL A 141 -60.38 3.92 -2.89
C VAL A 141 -60.06 3.13 -1.61
N SER A 142 -58.89 3.33 -1.00
CA SER A 142 -58.66 2.77 0.35
C SER A 142 -59.62 3.32 1.40
N THR A 143 -60.14 4.53 1.23
CA THR A 143 -61.13 5.10 2.18
C THR A 143 -62.47 4.37 2.17
N VAL A 144 -62.71 3.52 1.17
CA VAL A 144 -63.93 2.71 1.08
C VAL A 144 -63.70 1.29 1.59
N ILE A 145 -62.50 0.73 1.37
CA ILE A 145 -62.16 -0.64 1.77
C ILE A 145 -61.62 -0.72 3.19
N PHE A 146 -60.85 0.27 3.64
CA PHE A 146 -60.18 0.29 4.95
C PHE A 146 -60.87 1.24 5.96
N ASP A 147 -62.11 1.65 5.69
CA ASP A 147 -62.88 2.49 6.61
C ASP A 147 -63.20 1.74 7.90
N HIS A 148 -62.67 2.21 9.03
CA HIS A 148 -62.86 1.58 10.34
C HIS A 148 -64.19 1.95 11.02
N SER A 149 -65.06 2.73 10.37
CA SER A 149 -66.30 3.23 10.96
C SER A 149 -67.51 2.27 10.85
N GLU A 150 -67.47 1.31 9.92
CA GLU A 150 -68.53 0.30 9.70
C GLU A 150 -68.05 -1.11 10.09
N ASP A 151 -68.97 -1.99 10.50
CA ASP A 151 -68.65 -3.40 10.78
C ASP A 151 -68.25 -4.10 9.46
N ILE A 152 -67.05 -4.71 9.43
CA ILE A 152 -66.48 -5.38 8.25
C ILE A 152 -67.45 -6.45 7.70
N ALA A 153 -68.20 -7.13 8.57
CA ALA A 153 -69.19 -8.13 8.15
C ALA A 153 -70.37 -7.53 7.37
N SER A 154 -70.72 -6.26 7.63
CA SER A 154 -71.75 -5.53 6.89
C SER A 154 -71.23 -4.89 5.60
N LEU A 155 -69.95 -4.49 5.58
CA LEU A 155 -69.27 -3.97 4.41
C LEU A 155 -69.01 -5.04 3.34
N LEU A 156 -68.75 -6.29 3.78
CA LEU A 156 -68.43 -7.45 2.94
C LEU A 156 -69.60 -8.46 2.87
N ASP A 157 -70.77 -7.97 2.47
CA ASP A 157 -72.02 -8.73 2.39
C ASP A 157 -72.23 -9.50 1.07
N THR A 158 -71.59 -9.08 -0.02
CA THR A 158 -71.71 -9.70 -1.35
C THR A 158 -70.38 -10.32 -1.86
N PRO A 159 -70.43 -11.36 -2.71
CA PRO A 159 -69.22 -12.06 -3.19
C PRO A 159 -68.24 -11.16 -3.94
N GLU A 160 -68.73 -10.22 -4.75
CA GLU A 160 -67.91 -9.26 -5.50
C GLU A 160 -67.19 -8.26 -4.58
N ARG A 161 -67.82 -7.86 -3.46
CA ARG A 161 -67.20 -7.00 -2.45
C ARG A 161 -66.09 -7.73 -1.70
N ILE A 162 -66.34 -8.97 -1.29
CA ILE A 162 -65.34 -9.83 -0.64
C ILE A 162 -64.12 -10.03 -1.55
N PHE A 163 -64.34 -10.39 -2.82
CA PHE A 163 -63.23 -10.61 -3.75
C PHE A 163 -62.45 -9.32 -4.02
N THR A 164 -63.12 -8.20 -4.25
CA THR A 164 -62.47 -6.93 -4.56
C THR A 164 -61.62 -6.43 -3.40
N ALA A 165 -62.16 -6.49 -2.17
CA ALA A 165 -61.44 -6.12 -0.96
C ALA A 165 -60.23 -7.03 -0.72
N TRP A 166 -60.40 -8.36 -0.86
CA TRP A 166 -59.30 -9.32 -0.74
C TRP A 166 -58.20 -9.09 -1.79
N PHE A 167 -58.58 -8.94 -3.06
CA PHE A 167 -57.65 -8.81 -4.17
C PHE A 167 -56.86 -7.49 -4.11
N TYR A 168 -57.52 -6.39 -3.73
CA TYR A 168 -56.86 -5.10 -3.52
C TYR A 168 -55.84 -5.13 -2.38
N SER A 169 -56.19 -5.74 -1.24
CA SER A 169 -55.27 -5.88 -0.10
C SER A 169 -54.06 -6.75 -0.44
N VAL A 170 -54.26 -7.87 -1.15
CA VAL A 170 -53.16 -8.72 -1.64
C VAL A 170 -52.25 -7.95 -2.59
N TRP A 171 -52.82 -7.13 -3.47
CA TRP A 171 -52.06 -6.29 -4.40
C TRP A 171 -51.18 -5.27 -3.66
N ILE A 172 -51.75 -4.50 -2.73
CA ILE A 172 -51.02 -3.50 -1.93
C ILE A 172 -49.82 -4.14 -1.22
N MET A 173 -50.02 -5.27 -0.55
CA MET A 173 -48.93 -5.98 0.14
C MET A 173 -47.86 -6.46 -0.84
N SER A 174 -48.25 -6.89 -2.04
CA SER A 174 -47.31 -7.36 -3.05
C SER A 174 -46.43 -6.25 -3.63
N ILE A 175 -46.93 -5.01 -3.71
CA ILE A 175 -46.14 -3.83 -4.10
C ILE A 175 -45.02 -3.58 -3.09
N SER A 176 -45.34 -3.63 -1.80
CA SER A 176 -44.41 -3.31 -0.71
C SER A 176 -43.21 -4.25 -0.60
N VAL A 177 -43.30 -5.48 -1.13
CA VAL A 177 -42.25 -6.52 -0.99
C VAL A 177 -41.28 -6.56 -2.18
N ARG A 178 -41.73 -6.28 -3.42
CA ARG A 178 -40.96 -6.63 -4.65
C ARG A 178 -40.64 -5.48 -5.61
N PHE A 179 -41.22 -4.28 -5.48
CA PHE A 179 -40.80 -3.15 -6.33
C PHE A 179 -39.58 -2.45 -5.72
N GLN A 180 -38.39 -2.76 -6.24
CA GLN A 180 -37.19 -1.95 -5.98
C GLN A 180 -37.27 -0.66 -6.79
N GLU A 181 -37.03 0.49 -6.16
CA GLU A 181 -37.00 1.78 -6.86
C GLU A 181 -35.91 1.79 -7.93
N THR A 182 -36.28 1.73 -9.21
CA THR A 182 -35.36 2.06 -10.29
C THR A 182 -35.19 3.58 -10.33
N VAL A 183 -34.04 4.08 -9.88
CA VAL A 183 -33.72 5.51 -9.93
C VAL A 183 -33.54 5.93 -11.38
N ALA A 184 -34.55 6.62 -11.95
CA ALA A 184 -34.42 7.27 -13.25
C ALA A 184 -33.36 8.40 -13.12
N LYS A 185 -32.31 8.34 -13.95
CA LYS A 185 -31.29 9.39 -14.02
C LYS A 185 -31.78 10.49 -14.97
N PRO A 186 -31.67 11.78 -14.61
CA PRO A 186 -32.05 12.87 -15.50
C PRO A 186 -31.20 12.83 -16.79
N THR A 187 -31.86 13.07 -17.93
CA THR A 187 -31.18 13.16 -19.21
C THR A 187 -30.28 14.41 -19.21
N VAL A 188 -28.94 14.22 -19.23
CA VAL A 188 -27.94 15.29 -18.99
C VAL A 188 -27.94 16.37 -20.10
N SER A 189 -28.67 16.17 -21.19
CA SER A 189 -28.77 17.11 -22.31
C SER A 189 -30.23 17.50 -22.57
N ASN A 190 -30.75 18.44 -21.78
CA ASN A 190 -32.02 19.12 -22.05
C ASN A 190 -31.78 20.60 -22.40
N PRO A 191 -31.22 20.90 -23.59
CA PRO A 191 -30.90 22.27 -23.99
C PRO A 191 -32.15 23.16 -24.18
N GLY A 192 -33.36 22.57 -24.20
CA GLY A 192 -34.62 23.28 -24.39
C GLY A 192 -35.41 23.56 -23.11
N ASN A 193 -34.93 23.19 -21.92
CA ASN A 193 -35.69 23.26 -20.66
C ASN A 193 -37.08 22.59 -20.76
N GLN A 194 -37.22 21.56 -21.61
CA GLN A 194 -38.48 20.87 -21.80
C GLN A 194 -38.70 19.88 -20.64
N PRO A 195 -39.91 19.77 -20.06
CA PRO A 195 -40.16 18.81 -18.99
C PRO A 195 -39.88 17.37 -19.49
N ASP A 196 -38.99 16.65 -18.81
CA ASP A 196 -38.67 15.26 -19.13
C ASP A 196 -39.86 14.37 -18.71
N ALA A 197 -40.68 13.99 -19.69
CA ALA A 197 -41.88 13.20 -19.47
C ALA A 197 -41.59 11.84 -18.82
N ASN A 198 -40.41 11.26 -19.06
CA ASN A 198 -40.01 9.99 -18.46
C ASN A 198 -39.62 10.17 -16.99
N LEU A 199 -38.95 11.28 -16.64
CA LEU A 199 -38.66 11.62 -15.25
C LEU A 199 -39.94 11.93 -14.48
N ALA A 200 -40.85 12.72 -15.05
CA ALA A 200 -42.14 13.02 -14.44
C ALA A 200 -42.99 11.76 -14.23
N LEU A 201 -43.00 10.84 -15.19
CA LEU A 201 -43.67 9.53 -15.05
C LEU A 201 -43.03 8.69 -13.95
N ALA A 202 -41.69 8.64 -13.86
CA ALA A 202 -40.99 7.91 -12.81
C ALA A 202 -41.27 8.47 -11.40
N GLU A 203 -41.35 9.80 -11.25
CA GLU A 203 -41.75 10.45 -10.00
C GLU A 203 -43.20 10.13 -9.62
N GLN A 204 -44.12 10.15 -10.59
CA GLN A 204 -45.52 9.77 -10.36
C GLN A 204 -45.65 8.30 -9.93
N ILE A 205 -44.89 7.39 -10.55
CA ILE A 205 -44.85 5.98 -10.15
C ILE A 205 -44.29 5.84 -8.72
N ARG A 206 -43.20 6.54 -8.38
CA ARG A 206 -42.64 6.54 -7.01
C ARG A 206 -43.65 7.03 -5.99
N ALA A 207 -44.34 8.15 -6.27
CA ALA A 207 -45.36 8.69 -5.38
C ALA A 207 -46.52 7.69 -5.18
N CYS A 208 -46.98 7.04 -6.26
CA CYS A 208 -48.03 6.02 -6.19
C CYS A 208 -47.60 4.79 -5.37
N ILE A 209 -46.35 4.33 -5.49
CA ILE A 209 -45.82 3.22 -4.70
C ILE A 209 -45.76 3.60 -3.22
N ALA A 210 -45.26 4.79 -2.89
CA ALA A 210 -45.19 5.28 -1.52
C ALA A 210 -46.58 5.38 -0.86
N GLU A 211 -47.57 5.87 -1.60
CA GLU A 211 -48.96 5.94 -1.14
C GLU A 211 -49.55 4.55 -0.84
N HIS A 212 -49.34 3.56 -1.72
CA HIS A 212 -49.79 2.19 -1.46
C HIS A 212 -49.05 1.55 -0.29
N GLN A 213 -47.75 1.83 -0.11
CA GLN A 213 -46.98 1.33 1.03
C GLN A 213 -47.52 1.83 2.38
N GLN A 214 -47.98 3.08 2.45
CA GLN A 214 -48.62 3.63 3.67
C GLN A 214 -49.86 2.83 4.09
N LYS A 215 -50.58 2.25 3.12
CA LYS A 215 -51.82 1.48 3.34
C LYS A 215 -51.59 -0.01 3.58
N SER A 216 -50.34 -0.45 3.59
CA SER A 216 -50.00 -1.88 3.66
C SER A 216 -50.32 -2.52 5.01
N GLU A 217 -50.31 -1.74 6.10
CA GLU A 217 -50.69 -2.21 7.42
C GLU A 217 -52.21 -2.43 7.53
N ASP A 218 -53.01 -1.50 7.00
CA ASP A 218 -54.47 -1.63 6.95
C ASP A 218 -54.91 -2.79 6.04
N ALA A 219 -54.23 -2.96 4.89
CA ALA A 219 -54.43 -4.10 4.00
C ALA A 219 -54.14 -5.44 4.69
N ALA A 220 -53.05 -5.53 5.46
CA ALA A 220 -52.70 -6.73 6.21
C ALA A 220 -53.74 -7.01 7.32
N ALA A 221 -54.19 -5.98 8.04
CA ALA A 221 -55.22 -6.10 9.07
C ALA A 221 -56.56 -6.60 8.50
N LEU A 222 -56.99 -6.06 7.35
CA LEU A 222 -58.22 -6.51 6.69
C LEU A 222 -58.13 -7.99 6.26
N LEU A 223 -56.98 -8.43 5.74
CA LEU A 223 -56.79 -9.85 5.38
C LEU A 223 -56.77 -10.77 6.60
N GLU A 224 -56.20 -10.33 7.73
CA GLU A 224 -56.25 -11.06 9.00
C GLU A 224 -57.71 -11.21 9.49
N GLU A 225 -58.54 -10.17 9.37
CA GLU A 225 -59.97 -10.23 9.72
C GLU A 225 -60.77 -11.13 8.76
N ILE A 226 -60.55 -11.02 7.45
CA ILE A 226 -61.19 -11.90 6.45
C ILE A 226 -60.84 -13.38 6.73
N LEU A 227 -59.62 -13.69 7.17
CA LEU A 227 -59.22 -15.05 7.53
C LEU A 227 -60.00 -15.62 8.74
N LYS A 228 -60.40 -14.76 9.68
CA LYS A 228 -61.18 -15.11 10.89
C LYS A 228 -62.68 -15.27 10.64
N MET A 229 -63.19 -14.76 9.52
CA MET A 229 -64.61 -14.89 9.17
C MET A 229 -64.97 -16.33 8.74
N ASP A 230 -65.66 -17.05 9.62
CA ASP A 230 -66.14 -18.42 9.34
C ASP A 230 -67.34 -18.46 8.36
N SER A 231 -67.95 -17.31 8.07
CA SER A 231 -69.03 -17.16 7.09
C SER A 231 -68.57 -17.40 5.64
N ILE A 232 -67.28 -17.21 5.34
CA ILE A 232 -66.71 -17.30 3.99
C ILE A 232 -66.20 -18.72 3.72
N LYS A 233 -67.09 -19.59 3.21
CA LYS A 233 -66.77 -20.98 2.86
C LYS A 233 -66.11 -21.12 1.48
N GLU A 234 -66.43 -20.25 0.54
CA GLU A 234 -65.89 -20.24 -0.82
C GLU A 234 -65.64 -18.79 -1.26
N LEU A 235 -64.47 -18.49 -1.80
CA LEU A 235 -64.15 -17.19 -2.39
C LEU A 235 -64.60 -17.20 -3.86
N SER A 236 -65.55 -16.33 -4.21
CA SER A 236 -66.12 -16.25 -5.56
C SER A 236 -65.40 -15.19 -6.38
N VAL A 237 -64.72 -15.61 -7.44
CA VAL A 237 -63.93 -14.78 -8.35
C VAL A 237 -64.78 -14.44 -9.59
N PRO A 238 -65.05 -13.16 -9.89
CA PRO A 238 -65.81 -12.76 -11.07
C PRO A 238 -65.17 -13.28 -12.37
N ALA A 239 -65.95 -13.93 -13.23
CA ALA A 239 -65.48 -14.35 -14.55
C ALA A 239 -65.65 -13.21 -15.58
N LYS A 240 -65.07 -13.38 -16.77
CA LYS A 240 -65.18 -12.40 -17.87
C LYS A 240 -66.64 -12.06 -18.23
N ASP A 241 -67.56 -13.01 -18.07
CA ASP A 241 -68.97 -12.85 -18.42
C ASP A 241 -69.68 -11.83 -17.52
N CYS A 242 -69.20 -11.62 -16.29
CA CYS A 242 -69.70 -10.55 -15.40
C CYS A 242 -69.52 -9.15 -15.98
N PHE A 243 -68.58 -8.96 -16.91
CA PHE A 243 -68.26 -7.67 -17.49
C PHE A 243 -68.63 -7.58 -18.99
N MET A 244 -68.78 -8.71 -19.68
CA MET A 244 -69.12 -8.75 -21.11
C MET A 244 -70.62 -8.76 -21.40
N ASP A 245 -71.45 -9.25 -20.47
CA ASP A 245 -72.87 -9.52 -20.72
C ASP A 245 -73.66 -8.27 -21.19
N GLU A 246 -73.46 -7.11 -20.53
CA GLU A 246 -74.10 -5.87 -20.97
C GLU A 246 -73.53 -5.31 -22.29
N ILE A 247 -72.24 -5.49 -22.55
CA ILE A 247 -71.59 -5.02 -23.80
C ILE A 247 -72.13 -5.79 -25.02
N VAL A 248 -72.36 -7.09 -24.85
CA VAL A 248 -72.87 -7.97 -25.93
C VAL A 248 -74.37 -7.76 -26.15
N LYS A 249 -75.17 -7.61 -25.08
CA LYS A 249 -76.62 -7.36 -25.16
C LYS A 249 -76.99 -6.06 -25.87
N ASP A 250 -76.19 -5.01 -25.71
CA ASP A 250 -76.40 -3.74 -26.44
C ASP A 250 -76.02 -3.84 -27.93
N CYS A 251 -75.14 -4.77 -28.30
CA CYS A 251 -74.74 -5.00 -29.70
C CYS A 251 -75.82 -5.71 -30.53
N ASP A 252 -76.69 -6.48 -29.88
CA ASP A 252 -77.79 -7.21 -30.52
C ASP A 252 -79.03 -6.34 -30.78
N ARG A 253 -79.05 -5.10 -30.25
CA ARG A 253 -80.05 -4.08 -30.57
C ARG A 253 -79.64 -3.34 -31.85
N LEU A 254 -80.20 -3.73 -32.99
CA LEU A 254 -80.06 -2.99 -34.25
C LEU A 254 -80.62 -1.55 -34.10
N PRO A 255 -80.03 -0.53 -34.76
CA PRO A 255 -80.57 0.82 -34.74
C PRO A 255 -81.76 0.91 -35.72
N GLU A 256 -82.97 0.62 -35.26
CA GLU A 256 -84.16 1.23 -35.87
C GLU A 256 -84.28 2.66 -35.33
N ILE A 257 -84.49 3.60 -36.26
CA ILE A 257 -84.63 5.04 -36.01
C ILE A 257 -85.71 5.26 -34.94
N VAL A 258 -85.31 5.56 -33.71
CA VAL A 258 -86.21 5.98 -32.63
C VAL A 258 -85.63 7.23 -31.96
N ASN A 259 -86.53 8.18 -31.70
CA ASN A 259 -86.28 9.54 -31.19
C ASN A 259 -85.23 9.62 -30.06
N PRO A 260 -84.43 10.71 -29.99
CA PRO A 260 -83.35 10.87 -28.99
C PRO A 260 -83.81 11.12 -27.55
N VAL A 261 -85.11 10.99 -27.26
CA VAL A 261 -85.70 11.47 -25.99
C VAL A 261 -86.19 10.33 -25.08
N GLU A 262 -86.25 9.07 -25.55
CA GLU A 262 -86.80 7.96 -24.75
C GLU A 262 -85.82 6.81 -24.42
N THR A 263 -84.55 6.89 -24.81
CA THR A 263 -83.49 6.01 -24.30
C THR A 263 -82.54 6.78 -23.38
N VAL A 264 -83.02 7.14 -22.18
CA VAL A 264 -82.13 7.28 -21.02
C VAL A 264 -81.68 5.85 -20.66
N ALA A 265 -80.78 5.30 -21.49
CA ALA A 265 -80.23 3.97 -21.30
C ALA A 265 -79.36 3.98 -20.04
N ALA A 266 -79.68 3.11 -19.10
CA ALA A 266 -78.92 2.94 -17.87
C ALA A 266 -77.42 2.78 -18.18
N LEU A 267 -76.59 3.50 -17.43
CA LEU A 267 -75.14 3.47 -17.57
C LEU A 267 -74.65 2.01 -17.45
N PRO A 268 -73.80 1.50 -18.36
CA PRO A 268 -73.39 0.10 -18.35
C PRO A 268 -72.72 -0.29 -17.02
N ARG A 269 -73.18 -1.38 -16.42
CA ARG A 269 -72.74 -1.93 -15.13
C ARG A 269 -72.36 -3.41 -15.28
N PRO A 270 -71.45 -3.92 -14.44
CA PRO A 270 -71.19 -5.35 -14.41
C PRO A 270 -72.44 -6.13 -13.98
N ASN A 271 -72.70 -7.26 -14.64
CA ASN A 271 -73.70 -8.21 -14.23
C ASN A 271 -73.09 -9.22 -13.24
N PHE A 272 -73.09 -8.89 -11.96
CA PHE A 272 -72.66 -9.81 -10.89
C PHE A 272 -73.66 -10.94 -10.59
N GLN A 273 -74.71 -11.12 -11.41
CA GLN A 273 -75.52 -12.35 -11.41
C GLN A 273 -75.01 -13.38 -12.43
N ALA A 274 -74.01 -13.02 -13.24
CA ALA A 274 -73.34 -13.92 -14.18
C ALA A 274 -72.37 -14.89 -13.46
N THR A 275 -71.57 -15.63 -14.23
CA THR A 275 -70.74 -16.74 -13.72
C THR A 275 -69.57 -16.28 -12.85
N PHE A 276 -69.38 -16.95 -11.69
CA PHE A 276 -68.18 -16.84 -10.84
C PHE A 276 -67.38 -18.13 -10.86
N SER A 277 -66.06 -18.00 -10.78
CA SER A 277 -65.14 -19.09 -10.46
C SER A 277 -64.99 -19.23 -8.94
N LYS A 278 -65.09 -20.45 -8.40
CA LYS A 278 -65.07 -20.68 -6.95
C LYS A 278 -63.74 -21.22 -6.47
N ILE A 279 -63.18 -20.61 -5.42
CA ILE A 279 -62.00 -21.10 -4.70
C ILE A 279 -62.44 -21.61 -3.33
N LYS A 280 -62.12 -22.87 -3.03
CA LYS A 280 -62.54 -23.52 -1.77
C LYS A 280 -61.86 -22.86 -0.56
N ALA A 281 -62.53 -22.86 0.60
CA ALA A 281 -62.00 -22.34 1.87
C ALA A 281 -60.49 -22.55 2.11
N PRO A 282 -59.96 -23.78 2.03
CA PRO A 282 -58.57 -23.98 2.37
C PRO A 282 -57.61 -23.40 1.30
N ASP A 283 -58.02 -23.23 0.04
CA ASP A 283 -57.20 -22.74 -1.08
C ASP A 283 -56.93 -21.23 -0.95
N TRP A 284 -57.99 -20.44 -0.73
CA TRP A 284 -57.83 -19.00 -0.58
C TRP A 284 -57.20 -18.64 0.76
N LYS A 285 -57.49 -19.37 1.86
CA LYS A 285 -56.84 -19.13 3.17
C LYS A 285 -55.33 -19.34 3.10
N LEU A 286 -54.87 -20.40 2.42
CA LEU A 286 -53.44 -20.68 2.25
C LEU A 286 -52.75 -19.60 1.39
N LEU A 287 -53.42 -19.13 0.34
CA LEU A 287 -52.94 -18.06 -0.52
C LEU A 287 -52.83 -16.72 0.23
N THR A 288 -53.83 -16.36 1.04
CA THR A 288 -53.78 -15.15 1.88
C THR A 288 -52.62 -15.21 2.87
N ARG A 289 -52.41 -16.35 3.54
CA ARG A 289 -51.29 -16.54 4.48
C ARG A 289 -49.93 -16.43 3.81
N TYR A 290 -49.77 -16.94 2.58
CA TYR A 290 -48.54 -16.78 1.81
C TYR A 290 -48.18 -15.29 1.64
N HIS A 291 -49.15 -14.46 1.26
CA HIS A 291 -48.93 -13.02 1.10
C HIS A 291 -48.61 -12.32 2.44
N LEU A 292 -49.28 -12.72 3.54
CA LEU A 292 -48.99 -12.23 4.90
C LEU A 292 -47.57 -12.61 5.37
N ILE A 293 -47.08 -13.81 5.06
CA ILE A 293 -45.72 -14.23 5.38
C ILE A 293 -44.71 -13.36 4.63
N CYS A 294 -44.86 -13.22 3.31
CA CYS A 294 -43.95 -12.40 2.49
C CYS A 294 -43.91 -10.94 2.98
N TYR A 295 -45.06 -10.35 3.30
CA TYR A 295 -45.15 -8.99 3.83
C TYR A 295 -44.53 -8.86 5.21
N ASN A 296 -44.94 -9.69 6.18
CA ASN A 296 -44.43 -9.62 7.55
C ASN A 296 -42.91 -9.85 7.61
N PHE A 297 -42.37 -10.70 6.74
CA PHE A 297 -40.93 -10.89 6.60
C PHE A 297 -40.23 -9.65 6.04
N ALA A 298 -40.73 -9.06 4.95
CA ALA A 298 -40.18 -7.85 4.35
C ALA A 298 -40.28 -6.62 5.28
N SER A 299 -41.35 -6.53 6.08
CA SER A 299 -41.57 -5.47 7.06
C SER A 299 -40.89 -5.70 8.42
N ASN A 300 -39.98 -6.69 8.53
CA ASN A 300 -39.24 -7.04 9.74
C ASN A 300 -40.12 -7.41 10.97
N LYS A 301 -41.37 -7.84 10.74
CA LYS A 301 -42.30 -8.35 11.76
C LYS A 301 -42.10 -9.86 11.95
N LEU A 302 -40.87 -10.27 12.33
CA LEU A 302 -40.41 -11.67 12.31
C LEU A 302 -41.21 -12.62 13.22
N SER A 303 -41.75 -12.14 14.34
CA SER A 303 -42.60 -12.96 15.23
C SER A 303 -43.92 -13.34 14.58
N LYS A 304 -44.63 -12.36 14.00
CA LYS A 304 -45.86 -12.59 13.22
C LYS A 304 -45.60 -13.47 12.01
N ALA A 305 -44.52 -13.22 11.27
CA ALA A 305 -44.11 -14.06 10.14
C ALA A 305 -43.89 -15.52 10.56
N LYS A 306 -43.27 -15.74 11.73
CA LYS A 306 -43.04 -17.09 12.28
C LYS A 306 -44.34 -17.81 12.64
N ASP A 307 -45.31 -17.11 13.23
CA ASP A 307 -46.60 -17.69 13.61
C ASP A 307 -47.47 -18.02 12.39
N GLU A 308 -47.51 -17.12 11.40
CA GLU A 308 -48.17 -17.37 10.11
C GLU A 308 -47.52 -18.52 9.35
N LEU A 309 -46.18 -18.60 9.34
CA LEU A 309 -45.43 -19.68 8.71
C LEU A 309 -45.69 -21.03 9.39
N ARG A 310 -45.83 -21.09 10.72
CA ARG A 310 -46.22 -22.33 11.43
C ARG A 310 -47.60 -22.82 11.02
N GLN A 311 -48.58 -21.91 10.94
CA GLN A 311 -49.93 -22.25 10.52
C GLN A 311 -49.95 -22.71 9.05
N PHE A 312 -49.22 -22.00 8.17
CA PHE A 312 -49.02 -22.37 6.77
C PHE A 312 -48.43 -23.78 6.61
N LEU A 313 -47.36 -24.09 7.33
CA LEU A 313 -46.70 -25.40 7.29
C LEU A 313 -47.59 -26.54 7.82
N SER A 314 -48.54 -26.24 8.72
CA SER A 314 -49.49 -27.23 9.22
C SER A 314 -50.57 -27.61 8.20
N ASP A 315 -50.97 -26.65 7.36
CA ASP A 315 -51.99 -26.83 6.32
C ASP A 315 -51.42 -27.35 4.99
N TRP A 316 -50.11 -27.16 4.74
CA TRP A 316 -49.39 -27.56 3.52
C TRP A 316 -49.46 -29.06 3.17
N PRO A 317 -49.23 -30.02 4.09
CA PRO A 317 -49.08 -31.45 3.74
C PRO A 317 -50.37 -32.12 3.23
N ARG A 318 -51.53 -31.49 3.43
CA ARG A 318 -52.84 -32.03 3.04
C ARG A 318 -53.14 -31.92 1.54
N ARG A 319 -52.22 -31.35 0.72
CA ARG A 319 -52.57 -30.76 -0.59
C ARG A 319 -51.71 -31.11 -1.80
N MET A 320 -50.84 -32.12 -1.71
CA MET A 320 -50.01 -32.55 -2.85
C MET A 320 -50.78 -33.04 -4.11
N ARG A 321 -52.12 -33.05 -4.14
CA ARG A 321 -52.90 -33.22 -5.37
C ARG A 321 -53.49 -31.88 -5.85
N GLY A 322 -52.76 -31.20 -6.73
CA GLY A 322 -53.29 -30.16 -7.63
C GLY A 322 -53.11 -28.70 -7.21
N PHE A 323 -52.86 -28.40 -5.94
CA PHE A 323 -52.58 -27.03 -5.48
C PHE A 323 -51.17 -26.59 -5.93
N GLY A 324 -51.02 -25.38 -6.46
CA GLY A 324 -49.76 -24.90 -7.05
C GLY A 324 -49.51 -25.30 -8.50
N THR A 325 -50.48 -25.94 -9.17
CA THR A 325 -50.44 -26.12 -10.63
C THR A 325 -51.29 -25.06 -11.33
N SER A 326 -50.90 -24.64 -12.53
CA SER A 326 -51.65 -23.70 -13.40
C SER A 326 -53.06 -24.17 -13.78
N LYS A 327 -53.44 -25.38 -13.37
CA LYS A 327 -54.75 -26.00 -13.62
C LYS A 327 -55.85 -25.55 -12.64
N THR A 328 -55.48 -24.97 -11.50
CA THR A 328 -56.44 -24.46 -10.49
C THR A 328 -56.56 -22.94 -10.55
N VAL A 329 -57.75 -22.38 -10.34
CA VAL A 329 -57.99 -20.92 -10.33
C VAL A 329 -57.09 -20.21 -9.31
N ALA A 330 -56.95 -20.77 -8.09
CA ALA A 330 -56.04 -20.22 -7.07
C ALA A 330 -54.57 -20.18 -7.52
N GLY A 331 -54.10 -21.24 -8.21
CA GLY A 331 -52.75 -21.29 -8.75
C GLY A 331 -52.53 -20.38 -9.98
N ARG A 332 -53.59 -19.99 -10.68
CA ARG A 332 -53.53 -19.00 -11.77
C ARG A 332 -53.51 -17.56 -11.24
N ILE A 333 -54.13 -17.28 -10.09
CA ILE A 333 -54.04 -15.97 -9.41
C ILE A 333 -52.63 -15.71 -8.90
N THR A 334 -52.06 -16.61 -8.10
CA THR A 334 -50.65 -16.50 -7.63
C THR A 334 -50.05 -17.89 -7.46
N VAL A 335 -48.82 -18.06 -7.95
CA VAL A 335 -48.01 -19.25 -7.68
C VAL A 335 -47.28 -19.08 -6.35
N ILE A 336 -47.43 -20.05 -5.45
CA ILE A 336 -46.63 -20.13 -4.22
C ILE A 336 -45.26 -20.73 -4.58
N GLU A 337 -44.21 -19.93 -4.43
CA GLU A 337 -42.83 -20.34 -4.68
C GLU A 337 -42.31 -21.17 -3.48
N ALA A 338 -42.25 -22.49 -3.62
CA ALA A 338 -41.83 -23.39 -2.54
C ALA A 338 -40.40 -23.11 -2.03
N GLU A 339 -39.50 -22.66 -2.91
CA GLU A 339 -38.13 -22.27 -2.57
C GLU A 339 -38.08 -21.05 -1.65
N VAL A 340 -38.96 -20.06 -1.86
CA VAL A 340 -39.05 -18.87 -1.02
C VAL A 340 -39.51 -19.23 0.39
N ILE A 341 -40.48 -20.15 0.50
CA ILE A 341 -40.92 -20.67 1.80
C ILE A 341 -39.81 -21.49 2.47
N GLY A 342 -39.06 -22.29 1.71
CA GLY A 342 -37.89 -23.01 2.22
C GLY A 342 -36.86 -22.06 2.84
N GLY A 343 -36.54 -20.96 2.14
CA GLY A 343 -35.64 -19.92 2.66
C GLY A 343 -36.18 -19.23 3.93
N TYR A 344 -37.49 -18.98 4.03
CA TYR A 344 -38.08 -18.43 5.26
C TYR A 344 -38.05 -19.43 6.44
N CYS A 345 -38.23 -20.72 6.17
CA CYS A 345 -38.09 -21.77 7.18
C CYS A 345 -36.67 -21.81 7.76
N GLU A 346 -35.64 -21.71 6.91
CA GLU A 346 -34.24 -21.63 7.34
C GLU A 346 -33.96 -20.37 8.16
N ALA A 347 -34.36 -19.20 7.65
CA ALA A 347 -34.15 -17.92 8.32
C ALA A 347 -34.80 -17.86 9.71
N LEU A 348 -35.96 -18.50 9.89
CA LEU A 348 -36.73 -18.50 11.15
C LEU A 348 -36.53 -19.76 12.00
N GLN A 349 -35.66 -20.67 11.58
CA GLN A 349 -35.33 -21.95 12.22
C GLN A 349 -36.56 -22.85 12.45
N LEU A 350 -37.35 -23.07 11.41
CA LEU A 350 -38.51 -23.96 11.41
C LEU A 350 -38.26 -25.18 10.50
N PRO A 351 -38.79 -26.37 10.84
CA PRO A 351 -38.60 -27.56 10.02
C PRO A 351 -39.40 -27.48 8.71
N CYS A 352 -38.74 -27.76 7.58
CA CYS A 352 -39.42 -27.87 6.28
C CYS A 352 -40.30 -29.13 6.23
N THR A 353 -41.50 -29.00 5.66
CA THR A 353 -42.43 -30.12 5.44
C THR A 353 -42.26 -30.74 4.05
N ARG A 354 -42.78 -31.95 3.84
CA ARG A 354 -42.62 -32.71 2.59
C ARG A 354 -43.15 -31.91 1.38
N GLY A 355 -42.29 -31.65 0.38
CA GLY A 355 -42.61 -30.86 -0.82
C GLY A 355 -42.09 -29.41 -0.82
N ILE A 356 -41.41 -28.98 0.26
CA ILE A 356 -40.66 -27.71 0.34
C ILE A 356 -39.17 -28.06 0.40
N SER A 357 -38.39 -27.61 -0.59
CA SER A 357 -36.94 -27.82 -0.66
C SER A 357 -36.18 -26.60 -0.15
N SER A 358 -35.17 -26.82 0.69
CA SER A 358 -34.13 -25.83 0.98
C SER A 358 -33.31 -25.54 -0.28
N SER A 359 -32.90 -24.30 -0.48
CA SER A 359 -32.02 -23.91 -1.59
C SER A 359 -30.54 -24.14 -1.30
N LEU A 360 -30.16 -24.32 -0.02
CA LEU A 360 -28.77 -24.51 0.41
C LEU A 360 -28.37 -25.99 0.41
N GLN A 361 -27.18 -26.29 -0.15
CA GLN A 361 -26.56 -27.62 -0.04
C GLN A 361 -26.00 -27.82 1.39
N GLU A 362 -26.07 -29.05 1.93
CA GLU A 362 -25.56 -29.38 3.28
C GLU A 362 -24.10 -28.94 3.50
N GLU A 363 -23.27 -28.96 2.44
CA GLU A 363 -21.87 -28.51 2.47
C GLU A 363 -21.73 -27.00 2.77
N GLU A 364 -22.64 -26.16 2.27
CA GLU A 364 -22.61 -24.71 2.50
C GLU A 364 -23.11 -24.35 3.90
N THR A 365 -24.01 -25.16 4.47
CA THR A 365 -24.51 -24.98 5.83
C THR A 365 -23.39 -25.14 6.88
N ILE A 366 -22.47 -26.10 6.69
CA ILE A 366 -21.31 -26.32 7.57
C ILE A 366 -20.36 -25.11 7.60
N VAL A 367 -20.26 -24.41 6.47
CA VAL A 367 -19.41 -23.23 6.31
C VAL A 367 -20.07 -21.98 6.88
N LEU A 368 -21.35 -21.74 6.56
CA LEU A 368 -22.09 -20.53 6.99
C LEU A 368 -22.45 -20.53 8.48
N TYR A 369 -22.55 -21.72 9.10
CA TYR A 369 -22.89 -21.88 10.52
C TYR A 369 -21.80 -22.66 11.27
N PRO A 370 -20.62 -22.05 11.52
CA PRO A 370 -19.56 -22.70 12.27
C PRO A 370 -19.98 -22.98 13.73
N PRO A 371 -19.52 -24.08 14.34
CA PRO A 371 -19.73 -24.34 15.75
C PRO A 371 -19.04 -23.28 16.62
N ALA A 372 -19.59 -23.01 17.81
CA ALA A 372 -19.06 -21.99 18.73
C ALA A 372 -17.61 -22.25 19.17
N VAL A 373 -17.20 -23.52 19.20
CA VAL A 373 -15.80 -23.95 19.34
C VAL A 373 -15.52 -24.98 18.25
N PRO A 374 -14.64 -24.70 17.28
CA PRO A 374 -14.29 -25.64 16.24
C PRO A 374 -13.41 -26.77 16.79
N ASP A 375 -13.80 -28.01 16.52
CA ASP A 375 -13.04 -29.21 16.82
C ASP A 375 -12.32 -29.76 15.58
N ASN A 376 -11.42 -30.73 15.78
CA ASN A 376 -10.68 -31.35 14.67
C ASN A 376 -11.63 -32.02 13.65
N ALA A 377 -12.80 -32.51 14.11
CA ALA A 377 -13.81 -33.12 13.24
C ALA A 377 -14.45 -32.09 12.30
N TRP A 378 -14.68 -30.86 12.74
CA TRP A 378 -15.15 -29.76 11.90
C TRP A 378 -14.09 -29.34 10.88
N ILE A 379 -12.82 -29.28 11.27
CA ILE A 379 -11.70 -28.98 10.36
C ILE A 379 -11.57 -30.07 9.28
N GLU A 380 -11.74 -31.34 9.63
CA GLU A 380 -11.76 -32.44 8.65
C GLU A 380 -12.92 -32.32 7.66
N LYS A 381 -14.13 -31.96 8.12
CA LYS A 381 -15.27 -31.70 7.22
C LYS A 381 -15.02 -30.53 6.27
N ILE A 382 -14.30 -29.49 6.70
CA ILE A 382 -13.90 -28.35 5.86
C ILE A 382 -12.81 -28.71 4.85
N ARG A 383 -11.91 -29.63 5.24
CA ARG A 383 -10.86 -30.14 4.36
C ARG A 383 -11.46 -30.91 3.18
N ASP A 384 -12.53 -31.66 3.45
CA ASP A 384 -13.27 -32.44 2.46
C ASP A 384 -14.27 -31.59 1.64
N SER A 385 -14.62 -30.39 2.10
CA SER A 385 -15.56 -29.51 1.39
C SER A 385 -14.94 -28.75 0.22
N ASN A 386 -15.79 -28.39 -0.75
CA ASN A 386 -15.40 -27.59 -1.90
C ASN A 386 -15.08 -26.13 -1.52
N PHE A 387 -14.28 -25.47 -2.35
CA PHE A 387 -14.01 -24.04 -2.23
C PHE A 387 -15.09 -23.23 -2.94
N SER A 388 -15.80 -22.38 -2.19
CA SER A 388 -16.88 -21.50 -2.68
C SER A 388 -16.66 -20.04 -2.28
N MET A 389 -17.37 -19.12 -2.95
CA MET A 389 -17.37 -17.70 -2.57
C MET A 389 -17.88 -17.47 -1.15
N SER A 390 -18.87 -18.27 -0.72
CA SER A 390 -19.40 -18.27 0.65
C SER A 390 -18.32 -18.63 1.68
N ARG A 391 -17.49 -19.63 1.39
CA ARG A 391 -16.33 -20.01 2.23
C ARG A 391 -15.29 -18.90 2.31
N ARG A 392 -15.06 -18.17 1.22
CA ARG A 392 -14.13 -17.03 1.21
C ARG A 392 -14.66 -15.87 2.05
N ALA A 393 -15.90 -15.47 1.84
CA ALA A 393 -16.55 -14.41 2.61
C ALA A 393 -16.57 -14.73 4.11
N GLU A 394 -16.80 -16.01 4.45
CA GLU A 394 -16.79 -16.47 5.84
C GLU A 394 -15.38 -16.50 6.44
N CYS A 395 -14.33 -16.86 5.68
CA CYS A 395 -12.95 -16.69 6.14
C CYS A 395 -12.60 -15.24 6.47
N ASP A 396 -13.07 -14.29 5.66
CA ASP A 396 -12.82 -12.86 5.90
C ASP A 396 -13.60 -12.37 7.13
N ARG A 397 -14.83 -12.88 7.35
CA ARG A 397 -15.65 -12.62 8.56
C ARG A 397 -15.02 -13.20 9.83
N ILE A 398 -14.60 -14.47 9.77
CA ILE A 398 -14.00 -15.21 10.90
C ILE A 398 -12.58 -14.73 11.19
N GLY A 399 -11.86 -14.22 10.20
CA GLY A 399 -10.47 -13.71 10.30
C GLY A 399 -10.21 -12.78 11.48
N ALA A 400 -11.24 -12.09 11.98
CA ALA A 400 -11.19 -11.24 13.17
C ALA A 400 -11.15 -11.97 14.53
N ALA A 401 -11.41 -13.28 14.60
CA ALA A 401 -11.43 -14.09 15.84
C ALA A 401 -10.11 -14.85 16.10
N SER A 402 -9.82 -15.24 17.35
CA SER A 402 -8.54 -15.85 17.77
C SER A 402 -8.26 -17.27 17.23
N TRP A 403 -9.30 -18.04 16.91
CA TRP A 403 -9.24 -19.40 16.34
C TRP A 403 -9.23 -19.42 14.80
N SER A 404 -9.29 -18.24 14.18
CA SER A 404 -9.44 -18.05 12.72
C SER A 404 -8.28 -18.57 11.89
N ARG A 405 -7.07 -18.64 12.48
CA ARG A 405 -5.82 -18.88 11.73
C ARG A 405 -5.67 -20.32 11.23
N ASN A 406 -6.24 -21.31 11.91
CA ASN A 406 -6.22 -22.71 11.45
C ASN A 406 -7.21 -22.93 10.30
N PHE A 407 -8.41 -22.35 10.39
CA PHE A 407 -9.40 -22.34 9.31
C PHE A 407 -8.87 -21.59 8.08
N MET A 408 -8.20 -20.46 8.31
CA MET A 408 -7.49 -19.70 7.29
C MET A 408 -6.40 -20.52 6.61
N ALA A 409 -5.58 -21.26 7.36
CA ALA A 409 -4.54 -22.13 6.82
C ALA A 409 -5.09 -23.20 5.86
N GLU A 410 -6.18 -23.88 6.23
CA GLU A 410 -6.86 -24.85 5.36
C GLU A 410 -7.44 -24.19 4.09
N ASN A 411 -8.03 -23.00 4.24
CA ASN A 411 -8.56 -22.25 3.10
C ASN A 411 -7.46 -21.80 2.13
N LEU A 412 -6.29 -21.40 2.64
CA LEU A 412 -5.16 -21.00 1.80
C LEU A 412 -4.59 -22.18 1.00
N ALA A 413 -4.46 -23.37 1.60
CA ALA A 413 -4.02 -24.55 0.87
C ALA A 413 -4.96 -24.89 -0.29
N HIS A 414 -6.28 -24.80 -0.07
CA HIS A 414 -7.26 -25.02 -1.13
C HIS A 414 -7.22 -23.90 -2.19
N ARG A 415 -7.07 -22.64 -1.77
CA ARG A 415 -6.94 -21.47 -2.66
C ARG A 415 -5.74 -21.60 -3.59
N VAL A 416 -4.59 -22.00 -3.06
CA VAL A 416 -3.37 -22.27 -3.83
C VAL A 416 -3.60 -23.39 -4.84
N SER A 417 -4.32 -24.45 -4.45
CA SER A 417 -4.67 -25.54 -5.38
C SER A 417 -5.48 -25.03 -6.58
N LYS A 418 -6.34 -24.02 -6.39
CA LYS A 418 -7.10 -23.36 -7.46
C LYS A 418 -6.31 -22.29 -8.24
N GLY A 419 -5.02 -22.09 -7.93
CA GLY A 419 -4.15 -21.14 -8.63
C GLY A 419 -4.27 -19.69 -8.16
N LEU A 420 -4.83 -19.47 -6.97
CA LEU A 420 -4.95 -18.16 -6.36
C LEU A 420 -3.82 -17.92 -5.35
N PHE A 421 -3.35 -16.67 -5.27
CA PHE A 421 -2.19 -16.30 -4.45
C PHE A 421 -2.52 -16.14 -2.95
N ILE A 422 -1.50 -16.35 -2.11
CA ILE A 422 -1.51 -15.97 -0.69
C ILE A 422 -1.01 -14.53 -0.59
N THR A 423 -1.72 -13.65 0.11
CA THR A 423 -1.29 -12.26 0.28
C THR A 423 -0.21 -12.12 1.37
N MET A 424 0.48 -10.98 1.39
CA MET A 424 1.50 -10.71 2.40
C MET A 424 0.95 -10.69 3.83
N ASP A 425 -0.24 -10.11 4.02
CA ASP A 425 -0.89 -9.98 5.32
C ASP A 425 -1.32 -11.35 5.85
N GLU A 426 -1.88 -12.20 4.98
CA GLU A 426 -2.26 -13.57 5.30
C GLU A 426 -1.06 -14.42 5.70
N ARG A 427 0.05 -14.27 4.97
CA ARG A 427 1.32 -14.94 5.29
C ARG A 427 1.85 -14.48 6.65
N GLN A 428 1.87 -13.18 6.93
CA GLN A 428 2.31 -12.65 8.23
C GLN A 428 1.42 -13.16 9.37
N ALA A 429 0.09 -13.20 9.17
CA ALA A 429 -0.85 -13.71 10.15
C ALA A 429 -0.59 -15.17 10.50
N ILE A 430 -0.31 -16.04 9.53
CA ILE A 430 0.02 -17.46 9.78
C ILE A 430 1.40 -17.61 10.41
N CYS A 431 2.40 -16.90 9.89
CA CYS A 431 3.78 -16.98 10.38
C CYS A 431 3.96 -16.42 11.81
N SER A 432 2.94 -15.70 12.32
CA SER A 432 2.88 -15.24 13.71
C SER A 432 2.49 -16.34 14.71
N SER A 433 1.93 -17.47 14.26
CA SER A 433 1.46 -18.56 15.11
C SER A 433 2.04 -19.90 14.68
N SER A 434 2.80 -20.57 15.57
CA SER A 434 3.38 -21.88 15.29
C SER A 434 2.33 -22.94 14.98
N SER A 435 1.16 -22.91 15.63
CA SER A 435 0.07 -23.88 15.37
C SER A 435 -0.55 -23.72 13.99
N ALA A 436 -0.76 -22.48 13.54
CA ALA A 436 -1.34 -22.19 12.23
C ALA A 436 -0.35 -22.50 11.10
N LEU A 437 0.94 -22.28 11.34
CA LEU A 437 2.01 -22.67 10.41
C LEU A 437 2.06 -24.19 10.22
N ILE A 438 2.00 -24.95 11.32
CA ILE A 438 1.94 -26.43 11.26
C ILE A 438 0.68 -26.87 10.51
N GLN A 439 -0.48 -26.26 10.80
CA GLN A 439 -1.73 -26.57 10.10
C GLN A 439 -1.65 -26.29 8.60
N LEU A 440 -1.03 -25.17 8.20
CA LEU A 440 -0.83 -24.84 6.79
C LEU A 440 0.04 -25.89 6.09
N VAL A 441 1.15 -26.29 6.72
CA VAL A 441 2.04 -27.32 6.18
C VAL A 441 1.28 -28.65 6.02
N GLN A 442 0.51 -29.06 7.03
CA GLN A 442 -0.32 -30.27 6.95
C GLN A 442 -1.37 -30.19 5.83
N ALA A 443 -2.04 -29.06 5.67
CA ALA A 443 -3.02 -28.84 4.62
C ALA A 443 -2.38 -28.90 3.22
N LEU A 444 -1.20 -28.27 3.04
CA LEU A 444 -0.44 -28.33 1.78
C LEU A 444 0.02 -29.76 1.44
N VAL A 445 0.53 -30.50 2.43
CA VAL A 445 0.94 -31.91 2.25
C VAL A 445 -0.25 -32.78 1.89
N HIS A 446 -1.40 -32.56 2.53
CA HIS A 446 -2.63 -33.30 2.25
C HIS A 446 -3.10 -33.07 0.80
N VAL A 447 -3.20 -31.82 0.35
CA VAL A 447 -3.60 -31.52 -1.02
C VAL A 447 -2.59 -32.03 -2.04
N ALA A 448 -1.29 -32.01 -1.72
CA ALA A 448 -0.24 -32.52 -2.60
C ALA A 448 -0.22 -34.06 -2.72
N SER A 449 -0.76 -34.79 -1.72
CA SER A 449 -0.77 -36.25 -1.66
C SER A 449 -2.11 -36.88 -2.07
N ASP A 450 -3.20 -36.12 -2.05
CA ASP A 450 -4.55 -36.60 -2.41
C ASP A 450 -4.64 -37.00 -3.89
N LYS A 451 -4.80 -38.30 -4.16
CA LYS A 451 -4.91 -38.85 -5.52
C LYS A 451 -6.25 -38.59 -6.20
N ARG A 452 -7.27 -38.11 -5.49
CA ARG A 452 -8.58 -37.76 -6.06
C ARG A 452 -8.56 -36.42 -6.79
N ARG A 453 -7.59 -35.56 -6.49
CA ARG A 453 -7.43 -34.23 -7.10
C ARG A 453 -6.66 -34.29 -8.41
N SER A 454 -6.84 -33.26 -9.24
CA SER A 454 -6.14 -33.18 -10.53
C SER A 454 -4.62 -33.05 -10.35
N GLU A 455 -3.85 -33.57 -11.31
CA GLU A 455 -2.39 -33.45 -11.29
C GLU A 455 -1.93 -31.98 -11.23
N GLU A 456 -2.62 -31.10 -11.96
CA GLU A 456 -2.33 -29.68 -11.98
C GLU A 456 -2.51 -28.99 -10.61
N GLU A 457 -3.53 -29.38 -9.84
CA GLU A 457 -3.73 -28.88 -8.47
C GLU A 457 -2.60 -29.35 -7.54
N ARG A 458 -2.20 -30.62 -7.65
CA ARG A 458 -1.10 -31.17 -6.84
C ARG A 458 0.24 -30.50 -7.14
N VAL A 459 0.57 -30.31 -8.42
CA VAL A 459 1.81 -29.65 -8.85
C VAL A 459 1.85 -28.20 -8.37
N ARG A 460 0.73 -27.45 -8.49
CA ARG A 460 0.63 -26.07 -7.99
C ARG A 460 0.91 -25.97 -6.50
N VAL A 461 0.33 -26.86 -5.70
CA VAL A 461 0.55 -26.89 -4.25
C VAL A 461 1.99 -27.25 -3.90
N LYS A 462 2.61 -28.21 -4.61
CA LYS A 462 4.03 -28.56 -4.44
C LYS A 462 4.94 -27.36 -4.72
N MET A 463 4.71 -26.64 -5.82
CA MET A 463 5.49 -25.43 -6.16
C MET A 463 5.32 -24.32 -5.12
N ALA A 464 4.09 -24.10 -4.65
CA ALA A 464 3.82 -23.11 -3.62
C ALA A 464 4.48 -23.47 -2.28
N ALA A 465 4.47 -24.75 -1.89
CA ALA A 465 5.17 -25.21 -0.68
C ALA A 465 6.69 -24.94 -0.76
N HIS A 466 7.31 -25.19 -1.91
CA HIS A 466 8.73 -24.86 -2.14
C HIS A 466 9.00 -23.36 -2.06
N LEU A 467 8.15 -22.54 -2.67
CA LEU A 467 8.27 -21.09 -2.62
C LEU A 467 8.17 -20.59 -1.16
N LEU A 468 7.18 -21.08 -0.40
CA LEU A 468 7.00 -20.71 1.00
C LEU A 468 8.19 -21.15 1.86
N ALA A 469 8.73 -22.35 1.64
CA ALA A 469 9.93 -22.84 2.32
C ALA A 469 11.18 -21.97 2.02
N SER A 470 11.29 -21.42 0.82
CA SER A 470 12.38 -20.48 0.47
C SER A 470 12.23 -19.11 1.14
N MET A 471 11.02 -18.74 1.55
CA MET A 471 10.70 -17.43 2.14
C MET A 471 10.74 -17.43 3.68
N ASP A 472 10.43 -18.55 4.35
CA ASP A 472 10.48 -18.69 5.81
C ASP A 472 11.12 -20.03 6.21
N PRO A 473 12.28 -20.02 6.92
CA PRO A 473 12.98 -21.24 7.29
C PRO A 473 12.16 -22.17 8.20
N ARG A 474 11.20 -21.64 8.98
CA ARG A 474 10.34 -22.46 9.86
C ARG A 474 9.39 -23.34 9.05
N ILE A 475 8.92 -22.86 7.89
CA ILE A 475 8.10 -23.65 6.97
C ILE A 475 8.95 -24.76 6.34
N ALA A 476 10.22 -24.47 6.02
CA ALA A 476 11.14 -25.47 5.50
C ALA A 476 11.41 -26.60 6.52
N ASP A 477 11.59 -26.26 7.80
CA ASP A 477 11.79 -27.23 8.88
C ASP A 477 10.57 -28.12 9.09
N GLU A 478 9.36 -27.55 9.11
CA GLU A 478 8.12 -28.32 9.26
C GLU A 478 7.80 -29.18 8.03
N LEU A 479 8.10 -28.69 6.81
CA LEU A 479 8.00 -29.50 5.59
C LEU A 479 9.03 -30.64 5.59
N ALA A 480 10.22 -30.45 6.14
CA ALA A 480 11.21 -31.52 6.27
C ALA A 480 10.71 -32.63 7.19
N LYS A 481 10.14 -32.28 8.36
CA LYS A 481 9.52 -33.24 9.29
C LYS A 481 8.35 -33.99 8.66
N ALA A 482 7.51 -33.29 7.88
CA ALA A 482 6.37 -33.91 7.19
C ALA A 482 6.77 -34.78 5.99
N ASN A 483 7.99 -34.61 5.46
CA ASN A 483 8.53 -35.43 4.37
C ASN A 483 9.12 -36.76 4.85
N GLU A 484 9.68 -36.81 6.06
CA GLU A 484 10.20 -38.06 6.66
C GLU A 484 9.09 -39.11 6.86
N SER A 485 7.83 -38.69 6.96
CA SER A 485 6.68 -39.57 7.13
C SER A 485 5.93 -39.93 5.84
N ASN A 486 6.15 -39.24 4.72
CA ASN A 486 5.37 -39.36 3.47
C ASN A 486 6.23 -39.56 2.20
N ASP A 487 7.31 -40.34 2.29
CA ASP A 487 8.08 -40.84 1.12
C ASP A 487 8.68 -39.75 0.21
N GLY A 488 9.12 -38.61 0.78
CA GLY A 488 9.98 -37.63 0.07
C GLY A 488 9.30 -36.82 -1.05
N LEU A 489 7.98 -36.64 -1.00
CA LEU A 489 7.18 -35.98 -2.05
C LEU A 489 7.44 -34.48 -2.27
N LEU A 490 8.06 -33.76 -1.32
CA LEU A 490 8.14 -32.29 -1.31
C LEU A 490 9.54 -31.68 -1.13
N MET A 491 10.64 -32.43 -1.00
CA MET A 491 11.97 -31.81 -0.81
C MET A 491 13.09 -32.62 -1.46
N ASN A 492 13.78 -32.03 -2.45
CA ASN A 492 14.96 -32.64 -3.09
C ASN A 492 16.16 -31.68 -3.21
N GLN A 493 16.34 -30.74 -2.27
CA GLN A 493 17.54 -29.90 -2.22
C GLN A 493 18.19 -29.92 -0.83
N LYS A 494 19.06 -30.91 -0.60
CA LYS A 494 20.12 -30.78 0.41
C LYS A 494 21.13 -29.77 -0.13
N ASN A 495 21.14 -28.55 0.42
CA ASN A 495 22.21 -27.59 0.19
C ASN A 495 23.55 -28.20 0.61
N LYS A 496 24.38 -28.58 -0.37
CA LYS A 496 25.78 -28.98 -0.12
C LYS A 496 26.57 -27.76 0.31
N TYR A 497 27.00 -27.72 1.57
CA TYR A 497 28.04 -26.79 2.02
C TYR A 497 29.34 -27.11 1.26
N ILE A 498 29.88 -26.12 0.54
CA ILE A 498 31.21 -26.22 -0.06
C ILE A 498 32.24 -25.84 1.01
N SER A 499 33.05 -26.80 1.44
CA SER A 499 34.26 -26.54 2.23
C SER A 499 35.32 -25.92 1.32
N CYS A 500 35.78 -24.71 1.61
CA CYS A 500 36.97 -24.15 0.97
C CYS A 500 38.21 -24.65 1.74
N GLU A 501 38.83 -25.72 1.24
CA GLU A 501 40.20 -26.06 1.63
C GLU A 501 41.23 -25.18 0.89
N PRO A 502 42.42 -24.93 1.48
CA PRO A 502 43.46 -24.15 0.83
C PRO A 502 43.93 -24.86 -0.45
N GLN A 503 43.87 -24.19 -1.59
CA GLN A 503 44.44 -24.72 -2.83
C GLN A 503 45.97 -24.88 -2.70
N GLU A 504 46.46 -26.08 -2.96
CA GLU A 504 47.88 -26.39 -3.16
C GLU A 504 48.43 -25.80 -4.47
N PRO A 505 49.76 -25.59 -4.59
CA PRO A 505 50.34 -24.55 -5.43
C PRO A 505 50.55 -24.93 -6.90
N ILE A 506 50.71 -23.86 -7.69
CA ILE A 506 50.89 -23.78 -9.14
C ILE A 506 52.02 -24.68 -9.66
N SER A 507 51.74 -25.33 -10.80
CA SER A 507 52.60 -26.27 -11.50
C SER A 507 53.57 -25.57 -12.47
N ASP A 508 54.76 -25.14 -12.01
CA ASP A 508 56.00 -25.29 -12.80
C ASP A 508 57.26 -25.01 -11.96
N VAL A 509 58.08 -26.04 -11.74
CA VAL A 509 59.20 -26.04 -10.79
C VAL A 509 60.51 -25.55 -11.43
N ALA A 510 60.60 -25.49 -12.76
CA ALA A 510 61.81 -25.07 -13.47
C ALA A 510 61.90 -23.55 -13.66
N ALA A 511 60.80 -22.90 -14.08
CA ALA A 511 60.74 -21.45 -14.30
C ALA A 511 60.88 -20.62 -13.01
N PHE A 512 60.49 -21.19 -11.85
CA PHE A 512 60.57 -20.52 -10.55
C PHE A 512 61.96 -20.61 -9.89
N LYS A 513 62.78 -21.60 -10.28
CA LYS A 513 64.14 -21.81 -9.75
C LYS A 513 65.14 -20.76 -10.23
N GLU A 514 64.94 -20.21 -11.42
CA GLU A 514 65.77 -19.12 -11.97
C GLU A 514 65.35 -17.73 -11.46
N LEU A 515 64.08 -17.51 -11.13
CA LEU A 515 63.59 -16.19 -10.76
C LEU A 515 64.02 -15.74 -9.34
N LEU A 516 64.42 -16.67 -8.48
CA LEU A 516 64.76 -16.42 -7.07
C LEU A 516 65.97 -17.23 -6.64
N ASN A 517 67.14 -16.58 -6.64
CA ASN A 517 68.44 -17.10 -6.17
C ASN A 517 68.49 -17.58 -4.68
N GLY A 518 67.36 -17.85 -4.02
CA GLY A 518 67.23 -18.39 -2.66
C GLY A 518 66.51 -19.75 -2.51
N GLY A 519 65.94 -20.31 -3.58
CA GLY A 519 65.29 -21.63 -3.56
C GLY A 519 64.09 -21.78 -2.58
N PRO A 520 63.52 -23.00 -2.43
CA PRO A 520 62.39 -23.28 -1.54
C PRO A 520 62.67 -22.97 -0.07
N ILE A 521 63.94 -23.03 0.35
CA ILE A 521 64.38 -22.82 1.73
C ILE A 521 64.20 -21.34 2.12
N TYR A 522 64.50 -20.40 1.21
CA TYR A 522 64.25 -18.98 1.45
C TYR A 522 62.76 -18.70 1.68
N TRP A 523 61.86 -19.29 0.88
CA TRP A 523 60.41 -19.18 1.10
C TRP A 523 59.95 -19.82 2.41
N LYS A 524 60.52 -20.96 2.79
CA LYS A 524 60.24 -21.59 4.10
C LYS A 524 60.65 -20.69 5.27
N VAL A 525 61.78 -19.98 5.18
CA VAL A 525 62.18 -18.96 6.16
C VAL A 525 61.15 -17.82 6.23
N LEU A 526 60.61 -17.37 5.10
CA LEU A 526 59.63 -16.28 5.08
C LEU A 526 58.28 -16.71 5.69
N LEU A 527 57.83 -17.94 5.43
CA LEU A 527 56.52 -18.46 5.85
C LEU A 527 56.49 -19.02 7.28
N SER A 528 57.61 -19.54 7.79
CA SER A 528 57.66 -20.14 9.14
C SER A 528 57.68 -19.07 10.25
N TYR A 529 57.01 -19.38 11.36
CA TYR A 529 57.05 -18.60 12.62
C TYR A 529 57.61 -19.42 13.79
N ASP A 530 58.18 -20.60 13.53
CA ASP A 530 58.90 -21.37 14.53
C ASP A 530 60.38 -20.95 14.54
N THR A 531 60.86 -20.48 15.69
CA THR A 531 62.25 -20.04 15.86
C THR A 531 63.25 -21.14 15.56
N ASN A 532 62.92 -22.41 15.86
CA ASN A 532 63.79 -23.56 15.62
C ASN A 532 63.93 -23.86 14.12
N GLU A 533 62.82 -23.81 13.38
CA GLU A 533 62.81 -23.99 11.94
C GLU A 533 63.56 -22.85 11.23
N ILE A 534 63.30 -21.60 11.63
CA ILE A 534 63.97 -20.42 11.07
C ILE A 534 65.49 -20.53 11.26
N LYS A 535 65.94 -20.91 12.46
CA LYS A 535 67.37 -21.08 12.78
C LYS A 535 68.02 -22.20 11.97
N SER A 536 67.33 -23.33 11.80
CA SER A 536 67.77 -24.45 10.95
C SER A 536 67.90 -24.03 9.48
N PHE A 537 66.89 -23.36 8.93
CA PHE A 537 66.89 -22.94 7.52
C PHE A 537 67.89 -21.82 7.24
N LEU A 538 68.11 -20.88 8.18
CA LEU A 538 69.16 -19.86 8.05
C LEU A 538 70.57 -20.47 8.12
N GLY A 539 70.77 -21.49 8.95
CA GLY A 539 72.02 -22.26 8.98
C GLY A 539 72.34 -22.93 7.63
N GLN A 540 71.32 -23.35 6.89
CA GLN A 540 71.45 -23.94 5.54
C GLN A 540 71.70 -22.88 4.45
N LEU A 541 71.17 -21.67 4.60
CA LEU A 541 71.35 -20.56 3.66
C LEU A 541 72.71 -19.85 3.83
N GLY A 542 73.28 -19.85 5.03
CA GLY A 542 74.58 -19.23 5.33
C GLY A 542 74.61 -17.73 5.03
N THR A 543 75.69 -17.25 4.40
CA THR A 543 75.89 -15.82 4.07
C THR A 543 75.05 -15.30 2.90
N LYS A 544 74.20 -16.15 2.29
CA LYS A 544 73.36 -15.78 1.14
C LYS A 544 72.04 -15.11 1.54
N PHE A 545 71.74 -15.02 2.83
CA PHE A 545 70.51 -14.43 3.33
C PHE A 545 70.66 -12.91 3.50
N ALA A 546 69.77 -12.14 2.85
CA ALA A 546 69.58 -10.72 3.10
C ALA A 546 68.14 -10.51 3.61
N LEU A 547 67.99 -9.67 4.65
CA LEU A 547 66.69 -9.34 5.21
C LEU A 547 65.81 -8.66 4.14
N PRO A 548 64.63 -9.21 3.82
CA PRO A 548 63.73 -8.56 2.88
C PRO A 548 63.28 -7.19 3.38
N TYR A 549 63.23 -6.20 2.49
CA TYR A 549 62.76 -4.84 2.78
C TYR A 549 61.34 -4.78 3.39
N ARG A 550 60.52 -5.82 3.20
CA ARG A 550 59.17 -5.93 3.78
C ARG A 550 59.19 -6.19 5.29
N PHE A 551 60.26 -6.76 5.84
CA PHE A 551 60.42 -7.00 7.26
C PHE A 551 61.12 -5.81 7.91
N GLN A 552 60.33 -4.82 8.28
CA GLN A 552 60.77 -3.68 9.07
C GLN A 552 60.81 -4.06 10.53
N VAL A 553 61.85 -3.65 11.25
CA VAL A 553 62.00 -3.92 12.68
C VAL A 553 61.16 -2.91 13.49
N PRO A 554 60.48 -3.31 14.59
CA PRO A 554 59.76 -2.37 15.45
C PRO A 554 60.74 -1.36 16.05
N ASN A 555 60.50 -0.05 15.89
CA ASN A 555 61.40 0.97 16.45
C ASN A 555 61.54 0.85 17.97
N MET A 556 60.43 0.57 18.68
CA MET A 556 60.40 0.49 20.14
C MET A 556 61.34 -0.55 20.74
N ILE A 557 61.41 -1.73 20.12
CA ILE A 557 62.25 -2.85 20.56
C ILE A 557 63.60 -2.82 19.84
N GLY A 558 63.58 -2.55 18.52
CA GLY A 558 64.74 -2.55 17.65
C GLY A 558 65.81 -1.54 18.06
N GLU A 559 65.44 -0.32 18.48
CA GLU A 559 66.39 0.70 18.93
C GLU A 559 67.18 0.29 20.16
N ALA A 560 66.58 -0.49 21.07
CA ALA A 560 67.27 -0.96 22.28
C ALA A 560 68.07 -2.24 22.03
N VAL A 561 67.59 -3.11 21.13
CA VAL A 561 68.13 -4.46 20.94
C VAL A 561 69.19 -4.50 19.83
N LEU A 562 68.92 -3.95 18.64
CA LEU A 562 69.80 -4.10 17.48
C LEU A 562 71.21 -3.52 17.67
N PRO A 563 71.42 -2.36 18.34
CA PRO A 563 72.77 -1.84 18.57
C PRO A 563 73.69 -2.82 19.32
N ALA A 564 73.14 -3.66 20.19
CA ALA A 564 73.90 -4.65 20.96
C ALA A 564 74.40 -5.84 20.11
N PHE A 565 73.90 -5.99 18.88
CA PHE A 565 74.25 -7.06 17.94
C PHE A 565 74.97 -6.57 16.68
N VAL A 566 75.20 -5.25 16.54
CA VAL A 566 75.97 -4.69 15.43
C VAL A 566 77.36 -5.35 15.40
N ASN A 567 77.77 -5.85 14.23
CA ASN A 567 79.00 -6.59 13.98
C ASN A 567 79.12 -7.98 14.67
N LYS A 568 78.03 -8.55 15.21
CA LYS A 568 78.01 -9.92 15.76
C LYS A 568 77.36 -10.91 14.79
N SER A 569 77.86 -12.16 14.79
CA SER A 569 77.22 -13.28 14.09
C SER A 569 75.84 -13.57 14.71
N GLY A 570 74.77 -13.14 14.05
CA GLY A 570 73.40 -13.24 14.56
C GLY A 570 72.54 -12.00 14.37
N TYR A 571 73.12 -10.88 13.90
CA TYR A 571 72.36 -9.65 13.62
C TYR A 571 71.16 -9.90 12.68
N ASP A 572 71.37 -10.53 11.53
CA ASP A 572 70.32 -10.78 10.53
C ASP A 572 69.21 -11.72 11.04
N TYR A 573 69.57 -12.67 11.91
CA TYR A 573 68.62 -13.57 12.55
C TYR A 573 67.72 -12.80 13.53
N ILE A 574 68.31 -12.00 14.43
CA ILE A 574 67.54 -11.19 15.38
C ILE A 574 66.70 -10.12 14.64
N ALA A 575 67.26 -9.48 13.61
CA ALA A 575 66.53 -8.51 12.79
C ALA A 575 65.35 -9.17 12.05
N LEU A 576 65.49 -10.41 11.58
CA LEU A 576 64.39 -11.16 10.98
C LEU A 576 63.30 -11.52 12.00
N LEU A 577 63.68 -11.99 13.19
CA LEU A 577 62.72 -12.30 14.26
C LEU A 577 61.92 -11.06 14.66
N LEU A 578 62.59 -9.94 14.89
CA LEU A 578 61.93 -8.68 15.19
C LEU A 578 61.09 -8.18 14.01
N GLY A 579 61.57 -8.34 12.77
CA GLY A 579 60.80 -8.02 11.58
C GLY A 579 59.51 -8.86 11.46
N LYS A 580 59.57 -10.15 11.79
CA LYS A 580 58.40 -11.04 11.86
C LYS A 580 57.43 -10.64 12.97
N LEU A 581 57.92 -10.15 14.11
CA LEU A 581 57.08 -9.57 15.15
C LEU A 581 56.33 -8.32 14.65
N GLU A 582 57.00 -7.40 13.96
CA GLU A 582 56.35 -6.23 13.37
C GLU A 582 55.36 -6.63 12.27
N HIS A 583 55.63 -7.71 11.54
CA HIS A 583 54.69 -8.27 10.58
C HIS A 583 53.42 -8.79 11.26
N LEU A 584 53.55 -9.55 12.35
CA LEU A 584 52.41 -10.01 13.15
C LEU A 584 51.62 -8.84 13.76
N ALA A 585 52.31 -7.77 14.16
CA ALA A 585 51.68 -6.52 14.62
C ALA A 585 50.82 -5.87 13.51
N LYS A 586 51.37 -5.80 12.29
CA LYS A 586 50.67 -5.30 11.10
C LYS A 586 49.50 -6.20 10.70
N ILE A 587 49.55 -7.51 10.91
CA ILE A 587 48.40 -8.41 10.71
C ILE A 587 47.35 -8.23 11.83
N GLY A 588 47.78 -7.99 13.07
CA GLY A 588 46.91 -7.90 14.24
C GLY A 588 46.59 -9.25 14.89
N ASP A 589 47.42 -10.28 14.68
CA ASP A 589 47.33 -11.54 15.40
C ASP A 589 48.08 -11.45 16.74
N ILE A 590 47.36 -11.00 17.77
CA ILE A 590 47.90 -10.82 19.11
C ILE A 590 48.33 -12.15 19.74
N LYS A 591 47.61 -13.25 19.48
CA LYS A 591 47.90 -14.54 20.12
C LYS A 591 49.24 -15.08 19.62
N GLN A 592 49.41 -15.09 18.30
CA GLN A 592 50.66 -15.53 17.69
C GLN A 592 51.78 -14.54 18.00
N TRP A 593 51.51 -13.22 18.01
CA TRP A 593 52.48 -12.20 18.41
C TRP A 593 53.00 -12.44 19.84
N THR A 594 52.14 -12.70 20.82
CA THR A 594 52.55 -12.93 22.22
C THR A 594 53.37 -14.21 22.36
N SER A 595 52.93 -15.31 21.72
CA SER A 595 53.66 -16.57 21.74
C SER A 595 55.04 -16.44 21.10
N PHE A 596 55.10 -15.87 19.89
CA PHE A 596 56.35 -15.67 19.15
C PHE A 596 57.26 -14.63 19.82
N GLY A 597 56.69 -13.60 20.43
CA GLY A 597 57.42 -12.57 21.20
C GLY A 597 58.14 -13.15 22.41
N ASN A 598 57.49 -14.06 23.14
CA ASN A 598 58.12 -14.77 24.25
C ASN A 598 59.32 -15.62 23.78
N GLU A 599 59.20 -16.29 22.64
CA GLU A 599 60.32 -17.03 22.04
C GLU A 599 61.44 -16.09 21.56
N CYS A 600 61.10 -14.93 20.98
CA CYS A 600 62.09 -13.91 20.62
C CYS A 600 62.86 -13.41 21.84
N VAL A 601 62.19 -13.14 22.97
CA VAL A 601 62.84 -12.72 24.23
C VAL A 601 63.81 -13.79 24.74
N LYS A 602 63.47 -15.08 24.61
CA LYS A 602 64.37 -16.18 24.97
C LYS A 602 65.62 -16.21 24.09
N GLU A 603 65.47 -16.04 22.78
CA GLU A 603 66.60 -16.02 21.83
C GLU A 603 67.54 -14.80 22.04
N LEU A 604 67.07 -13.72 22.67
CA LEU A 604 67.91 -12.57 23.05
C LEU A 604 68.85 -12.84 24.25
N GLY A 605 68.71 -13.98 24.93
CA GLY A 605 69.62 -14.40 26.00
C GLY A 605 69.70 -13.41 27.17
N VAL A 606 70.91 -12.96 27.51
CA VAL A 606 71.15 -12.02 28.62
C VAL A 606 70.50 -10.66 28.39
N ILE A 607 70.44 -10.21 27.13
CA ILE A 607 69.83 -8.92 26.76
C ILE A 607 68.31 -8.98 26.96
N GLY A 608 67.67 -10.12 26.69
CA GLY A 608 66.24 -10.32 26.93
C GLY A 608 65.84 -10.36 28.42
N ARG A 609 66.81 -10.53 29.33
CA ARG A 609 66.60 -10.45 30.79
C ARG A 609 66.70 -9.04 31.35
N ASN A 610 67.10 -8.06 30.53
CA ASN A 610 67.15 -6.67 30.94
C ASN A 610 65.72 -6.14 31.17
N GLN A 611 65.48 -5.52 32.32
CA GLN A 611 64.17 -4.97 32.69
C GLN A 611 63.66 -3.92 31.68
N ASP A 612 64.53 -3.09 31.09
CA ASP A 612 64.15 -2.10 30.08
C ASP A 612 63.68 -2.77 28.78
N VAL A 613 64.34 -3.86 28.36
CA VAL A 613 63.95 -4.64 27.17
C VAL A 613 62.62 -5.34 27.40
N GLN A 614 62.43 -5.99 28.56
CA GLN A 614 61.16 -6.64 28.90
C GLN A 614 60.00 -5.64 28.95
N MET A 615 60.23 -4.44 29.49
CA MET A 615 59.25 -3.36 29.49
C MET A 615 58.88 -2.91 28.07
N ARG A 616 59.87 -2.79 27.16
CA ARG A 616 59.62 -2.45 25.75
C ARG A 616 58.75 -3.50 25.06
N PHE A 617 59.00 -4.79 25.29
CA PHE A 617 58.13 -5.86 24.77
C PHE A 617 56.71 -5.75 25.34
N ALA A 618 56.56 -5.49 26.64
CA ALA A 618 55.25 -5.31 27.26
C ALA A 618 54.49 -4.09 26.70
N CYS A 619 55.19 -2.96 26.49
CA CYS A 619 54.64 -1.77 25.85
C CYS A 619 54.25 -2.04 24.39
N ASP A 620 55.08 -2.79 23.65
CA ASP A 620 54.82 -3.10 22.24
C ASP A 620 53.59 -4.00 22.08
N VAL A 621 53.33 -4.95 23.00
CA VAL A 621 52.06 -5.71 23.04
C VAL A 621 50.86 -4.76 23.10
N VAL A 622 50.91 -3.79 24.02
CA VAL A 622 49.82 -2.83 24.21
C VAL A 622 49.68 -1.94 22.98
N ARG A 623 50.78 -1.57 22.31
CA ARG A 623 50.74 -0.85 21.03
C ARG A 623 50.03 -1.67 19.96
N VAL A 624 50.36 -2.95 19.82
CA VAL A 624 49.71 -3.84 18.85
C VAL A 624 48.22 -3.99 19.13
N GLN A 625 47.84 -4.10 20.40
CA GLN A 625 46.43 -4.14 20.81
C GLN A 625 45.70 -2.84 20.45
N LEU A 626 46.30 -1.68 20.71
CA LEU A 626 45.76 -0.37 20.32
C LEU A 626 45.64 -0.22 18.80
N ASP A 627 46.67 -0.58 18.03
CA ASP A 627 46.68 -0.52 16.56
C ASP A 627 45.60 -1.44 15.96
N LYS A 628 45.38 -2.62 16.54
CA LYS A 628 44.29 -3.52 16.15
C LYS A 628 42.94 -2.90 16.48
N TRP A 629 42.77 -2.37 17.69
CA TRP A 629 41.52 -1.75 18.13
C TRP A 629 41.13 -0.58 17.23
N HIS A 630 42.07 0.33 16.94
CA HIS A 630 41.83 1.50 16.08
C HIS A 630 41.42 1.12 14.65
N ARG A 631 41.92 0.00 14.12
CA ARG A 631 41.51 -0.51 12.80
C ARG A 631 40.12 -1.13 12.80
N LEU A 632 39.74 -1.82 13.87
CA LEU A 632 38.45 -2.50 13.99
C LEU A 632 37.31 -1.57 14.44
N PHE A 633 37.61 -0.50 15.16
CA PHE A 633 36.63 0.44 15.70
C PHE A 633 35.54 0.91 14.71
N PRO A 634 35.83 1.26 13.44
CA PRO A 634 34.80 1.68 12.48
C PRO A 634 33.90 0.55 11.93
N VAL A 635 34.30 -0.72 12.07
CA VAL A 635 33.75 -1.84 11.29
C VAL A 635 33.18 -2.91 12.23
N VAL A 636 32.33 -2.55 13.18
CA VAL A 636 31.75 -3.53 14.14
C VAL A 636 30.26 -3.77 13.86
N PRO A 637 29.87 -4.83 13.11
CA PRO A 637 28.47 -5.15 12.84
C PRO A 637 27.97 -6.46 13.48
N THR A 638 28.83 -7.28 14.14
CA THR A 638 28.47 -8.70 14.37
C THR A 638 28.49 -9.18 15.84
N SER A 639 29.11 -8.44 16.77
CA SER A 639 29.09 -8.79 18.21
C SER A 639 29.44 -7.59 19.10
N ALA A 640 28.53 -6.62 19.20
CA ALA A 640 28.75 -5.39 19.98
C ALA A 640 29.22 -5.67 21.43
N ALA A 641 28.68 -6.70 22.09
CA ALA A 641 29.04 -7.06 23.46
C ALA A 641 30.52 -7.49 23.63
N VAL A 642 31.04 -8.31 22.70
CA VAL A 642 32.45 -8.78 22.75
C VAL A 642 33.41 -7.62 22.53
N PHE A 643 33.08 -6.72 21.59
CA PHE A 643 33.91 -5.54 21.32
C PHE A 643 33.92 -4.55 22.49
N VAL A 644 32.78 -4.36 23.17
CA VAL A 644 32.70 -3.53 24.38
C VAL A 644 33.57 -4.11 25.50
N HIS A 645 33.51 -5.43 25.74
CA HIS A 645 34.35 -6.08 26.74
C HIS A 645 35.85 -5.90 26.44
N VAL A 646 36.28 -6.18 25.20
CA VAL A 646 37.68 -5.98 24.76
C VAL A 646 38.12 -4.53 24.93
N THR A 647 37.22 -3.56 24.67
CA THR A 647 37.51 -2.14 24.84
C THR A 647 37.72 -1.79 26.31
N GLN A 648 36.87 -2.29 27.21
CA GLN A 648 36.99 -2.05 28.66
C GLN A 648 38.27 -2.66 29.25
N GLU A 649 38.63 -3.88 28.83
CA GLU A 649 39.86 -4.55 29.27
C GLU A 649 41.11 -3.79 28.80
N LEU A 650 41.13 -3.38 27.52
CA LEU A 650 42.22 -2.58 26.97
C LEU A 650 42.30 -1.22 27.67
N GLN A 651 41.17 -0.60 27.97
CA GLN A 651 41.12 0.66 28.71
C GLN A 651 41.74 0.55 30.10
N SER A 652 41.39 -0.49 30.88
CA SER A 652 41.99 -0.73 32.19
C SER A 652 43.52 -0.92 32.09
N THR A 653 43.96 -1.65 31.08
CA THR A 653 45.38 -1.90 30.80
C THR A 653 46.13 -0.60 30.50
N VAL A 654 45.61 0.24 29.60
CA VAL A 654 46.25 1.50 29.21
C VAL A 654 46.23 2.52 30.35
N GLN A 655 45.13 2.61 31.12
CA GLN A 655 45.06 3.49 32.30
C GLN A 655 46.09 3.06 33.36
N SER A 656 46.20 1.76 33.61
CA SER A 656 47.19 1.21 34.54
C SER A 656 48.62 1.50 34.09
N LEU A 657 48.91 1.37 32.79
CA LEU A 657 50.21 1.70 32.21
C LEU A 657 50.56 3.19 32.37
N VAL A 658 49.60 4.09 32.13
CA VAL A 658 49.80 5.54 32.35
C VAL A 658 50.09 5.84 33.83
N GLN A 659 49.36 5.23 34.76
CA GLN A 659 49.60 5.44 36.19
C GLN A 659 50.95 4.86 36.63
N ALA A 660 51.30 3.65 36.18
CA ALA A 660 52.57 3.01 36.47
C ALA A 660 53.75 3.82 35.91
N SER A 661 53.62 4.45 34.73
CA SER A 661 54.68 5.25 34.14
C SER A 661 55.14 6.43 35.00
N LEU A 662 54.32 6.90 35.94
CA LEU A 662 54.63 8.02 36.83
C LEU A 662 55.64 7.67 37.93
N THR A 663 55.84 6.38 38.21
CA THR A 663 56.78 5.87 39.23
C THR A 663 58.03 5.23 38.61
N MET A 664 58.16 5.26 37.28
CA MET A 664 59.20 4.57 36.52
C MET A 664 60.44 5.45 36.22
N PRO A 665 61.60 4.84 35.89
CA PRO A 665 62.79 5.55 35.41
C PRO A 665 62.54 6.33 34.12
N SER A 666 63.37 7.35 33.84
CA SER A 666 63.21 8.24 32.68
C SER A 666 63.19 7.52 31.32
N SER A 667 63.99 6.46 31.13
CA SER A 667 64.01 5.68 29.87
C SER A 667 62.68 4.98 29.57
N SER A 668 61.94 4.60 30.62
CA SER A 668 60.63 3.96 30.49
C SER A 668 59.54 5.00 30.17
N ILE A 669 59.69 6.24 30.63
CA ILE A 669 58.79 7.35 30.29
C ILE A 669 58.90 7.68 28.79
N ASP A 670 60.11 7.68 28.24
CA ASP A 670 60.32 7.91 26.79
C ASP A 670 59.69 6.80 25.94
N THR A 671 59.76 5.55 26.42
CA THR A 671 59.14 4.39 25.76
C THR A 671 57.62 4.52 25.70
N VAL A 672 56.98 4.88 26.81
CA VAL A 672 55.54 5.20 26.85
C VAL A 672 55.23 6.42 25.97
N GLY A 673 56.14 7.41 25.95
CA GLY A 673 56.12 8.57 25.07
C GLY A 673 55.92 8.23 23.59
N SER A 674 56.56 7.16 23.10
CA SER A 674 56.46 6.70 21.71
C SER A 674 55.06 6.19 21.32
N MET A 675 54.22 5.82 22.30
CA MET A 675 52.85 5.33 22.11
C MET A 675 51.78 6.39 22.36
N MET A 676 52.17 7.61 22.76
CA MET A 676 51.24 8.64 23.21
C MET A 676 50.18 8.98 22.16
N LEU A 677 50.51 8.94 20.87
CA LEU A 677 49.55 9.13 19.80
C LEU A 677 48.40 8.10 19.87
N GLN A 678 48.75 6.81 19.95
CA GLN A 678 47.76 5.73 19.98
C GLN A 678 46.94 5.72 21.27
N MET A 679 47.58 5.99 22.40
CA MET A 679 46.91 6.06 23.72
C MET A 679 45.95 7.25 23.80
N VAL A 680 46.40 8.44 23.41
CA VAL A 680 45.57 9.65 23.42
C VAL A 680 44.39 9.52 22.48
N ALA A 681 44.62 9.04 21.24
CA ALA A 681 43.54 8.78 20.30
C ALA A 681 42.54 7.75 20.84
N PHE A 682 43.03 6.70 21.53
CA PHE A 682 42.18 5.71 22.18
C PHE A 682 41.28 6.35 23.24
N PHE A 683 41.84 7.15 24.15
CA PHE A 683 41.06 7.84 25.18
C PHE A 683 40.04 8.84 24.63
N ILE A 684 40.38 9.55 23.54
CA ILE A 684 39.44 10.41 22.82
C ILE A 684 38.28 9.55 22.28
N ASN A 685 38.59 8.45 21.59
CA ASN A 685 37.58 7.58 20.96
C ASN A 685 36.71 6.82 21.97
N THR A 686 37.22 6.54 23.17
CA THR A 686 36.45 5.93 24.27
C THR A 686 35.81 6.97 25.20
N THR A 687 35.86 8.26 24.87
CA THR A 687 35.22 9.36 25.62
C THR A 687 35.74 9.51 27.06
N GLU A 688 37.00 9.16 27.33
CA GLU A 688 37.64 9.19 28.65
C GLU A 688 38.11 10.61 29.04
N TRP A 689 37.24 11.60 28.87
CA TRP A 689 37.55 13.03 29.01
C TRP A 689 38.08 13.38 30.41
N GLN A 690 37.43 12.84 31.45
CA GLN A 690 37.81 13.09 32.84
C GLN A 690 39.18 12.50 33.19
N PHE A 691 39.52 11.34 32.59
CA PHE A 691 40.82 10.74 32.77
C PHE A 691 41.91 11.59 32.09
N ILE A 692 41.70 12.01 30.84
CA ILE A 692 42.63 12.87 30.08
C ILE A 692 43.01 14.12 30.87
N LEU A 693 42.02 14.80 31.48
CA LEU A 693 42.25 16.00 32.29
C LEU A 693 43.09 15.75 33.55
N LYS A 694 43.01 14.54 34.13
CA LYS A 694 43.75 14.14 35.34
C LYS A 694 45.16 13.62 35.07
N ILE A 695 45.54 13.36 33.81
CA ILE A 695 46.88 12.87 33.47
C ILE A 695 47.94 13.91 33.88
N SER A 696 48.92 13.46 34.67
CA SER A 696 50.00 14.30 35.23
C SER A 696 50.73 15.10 34.16
N SER A 697 51.12 16.34 34.49
CA SER A 697 51.98 17.19 33.67
C SER A 697 53.42 16.66 33.52
N LYS A 698 53.81 15.61 34.25
CA LYS A 698 55.09 14.92 34.08
C LYS A 698 55.21 14.22 32.72
N LEU A 699 54.10 13.71 32.18
CA LEU A 699 54.04 13.11 30.84
C LEU A 699 53.86 14.23 29.81
N LYS A 700 54.97 14.75 29.28
CA LYS A 700 54.94 15.79 28.24
C LYS A 700 54.67 15.17 26.88
N SER A 701 53.58 15.57 26.23
CA SER A 701 53.29 15.15 24.86
C SER A 701 52.39 16.17 24.17
N PRO A 702 52.73 16.62 22.95
CA PRO A 702 51.89 17.57 22.21
C PRO A 702 50.50 16.99 21.91
N PHE A 703 50.39 15.68 21.74
CA PHE A 703 49.11 15.00 21.57
C PHE A 703 48.23 15.12 22.82
N LEU A 704 48.82 14.95 24.01
CA LEU A 704 48.11 15.04 25.28
C LEU A 704 47.64 16.47 25.56
N ASP A 705 48.46 17.47 25.24
CA ASP A 705 48.09 18.87 25.45
C ASP A 705 46.90 19.27 24.57
N VAL A 706 46.90 18.89 23.29
CA VAL A 706 45.74 19.07 22.40
C VAL A 706 44.51 18.33 22.94
N ALA A 707 44.67 17.09 23.40
CA ALA A 707 43.57 16.29 23.94
C ALA A 707 43.00 16.85 25.24
N LYS A 708 43.81 17.49 26.10
CA LYS A 708 43.35 18.15 27.33
C LYS A 708 42.44 19.34 27.02
N VAL A 709 42.78 20.15 26.02
CA VAL A 709 41.94 21.27 25.60
C VAL A 709 40.64 20.76 24.97
N LEU A 710 40.73 19.71 24.15
CA LEU A 710 39.54 19.06 23.60
C LEU A 710 38.65 18.48 24.71
N ALA A 711 39.22 17.79 25.69
CA ALA A 711 38.50 17.24 26.84
C ALA A 711 37.87 18.34 27.71
N ALA A 712 38.55 19.48 27.88
CA ALA A 712 37.99 20.65 28.56
C ALA A 712 36.77 21.19 27.81
N TYR A 713 36.83 21.25 26.47
CA TYR A 713 35.67 21.62 25.66
C TYR A 713 34.52 20.61 25.81
N MET A 714 34.79 19.31 25.72
CA MET A 714 33.74 18.27 25.77
C MET A 714 33.01 18.21 27.12
N THR A 715 33.70 18.56 28.21
CA THR A 715 33.17 18.48 29.59
C THR A 715 32.58 19.79 30.11
N SER A 716 32.73 20.90 29.38
CA SER A 716 32.26 22.23 29.78
C SER A 716 30.79 22.50 29.47
N ASP A 717 30.19 23.45 30.19
CA ASP A 717 28.87 24.02 29.85
C ASP A 717 28.92 24.84 28.53
N PRO A 718 27.78 25.21 27.92
CA PRO A 718 27.77 25.93 26.65
C PRO A 718 28.52 27.27 26.66
N ALA A 719 28.52 28.01 27.77
CA ALA A 719 29.20 29.29 27.87
C ALA A 719 30.73 29.12 27.95
N MET A 720 31.19 28.14 28.72
CA MET A 720 32.59 27.77 28.83
C MET A 720 33.11 27.09 27.56
N LYS A 721 32.30 26.31 26.85
CA LYS A 721 32.63 25.75 25.53
C LYS A 721 33.08 26.83 24.55
N LYS A 722 32.31 27.92 24.46
CA LYS A 722 32.68 29.07 23.62
C LYS A 722 33.99 29.71 24.07
N LYS A 723 34.19 29.92 25.39
CA LYS A 723 35.45 30.48 25.92
C LYS A 723 36.67 29.58 25.65
N VAL A 724 36.51 28.26 25.77
CA VAL A 724 37.59 27.30 25.50
C VAL A 724 37.92 27.26 24.00
N ALA A 725 36.90 27.28 23.14
CA ALA A 725 37.06 27.32 21.69
C ALA A 725 37.76 28.62 21.22
N ASP A 726 37.22 29.78 21.63
CA ASP A 726 37.71 31.11 21.21
C ASP A 726 39.05 31.49 21.86
N GLY A 727 39.28 31.00 23.08
CA GLY A 727 40.49 31.25 23.84
C GLY A 727 41.53 30.18 23.64
N ALA A 728 41.51 29.17 24.51
CA ALA A 728 42.59 28.19 24.65
C ALA A 728 42.85 27.40 23.36
N TRP A 729 41.81 26.88 22.71
CA TRP A 729 41.96 26.10 21.48
C TRP A 729 42.51 26.94 20.34
N TRP A 730 41.92 28.12 20.07
CA TRP A 730 42.39 29.02 19.02
C TRP A 730 43.85 29.42 19.21
N GLN A 731 44.22 29.89 20.40
CA GLN A 731 45.59 30.33 20.72
C GLN A 731 46.63 29.22 20.48
N ILE A 732 46.26 27.98 20.76
CA ILE A 732 47.13 26.82 20.60
C ILE A 732 47.20 26.37 19.13
N MET A 733 46.07 26.33 18.44
CA MET A 733 45.97 25.65 17.15
C MET A 733 46.20 26.55 15.93
N HIS A 734 45.85 27.84 15.97
CA HIS A 734 45.87 28.71 14.78
C HIS A 734 47.26 28.76 14.10
N ALA A 735 48.34 28.88 14.88
CA ALA A 735 49.71 28.95 14.38
C ALA A 735 50.11 27.71 13.55
N THR A 736 49.48 26.55 13.80
CA THR A 736 49.73 25.31 13.04
C THR A 736 49.30 25.44 11.58
N PHE A 737 48.33 26.32 11.30
CA PHE A 737 47.71 26.52 9.98
C PHE A 737 48.22 27.77 9.23
N GLU A 738 48.99 28.65 9.86
CA GLU A 738 49.60 29.82 9.20
C GLU A 738 50.69 29.41 8.20
N ASP A 739 50.87 30.19 7.13
CA ASP A 739 51.92 29.95 6.12
C ASP A 739 53.26 30.60 6.54
N PRO A 740 54.39 29.87 6.53
CA PRO A 740 55.66 30.37 7.09
C PRO A 740 56.36 31.41 6.19
N THR A 741 55.78 31.77 5.04
CA THR A 741 56.51 32.42 3.94
C THR A 741 56.58 33.95 4.00
N THR A 742 55.96 34.63 4.96
CA THR A 742 55.85 36.11 4.91
C THR A 742 56.98 36.91 5.55
N LYS A 743 58.07 36.30 6.05
CA LYS A 743 59.33 37.04 6.34
C LYS A 743 60.57 36.25 5.97
N ARG A 744 61.10 36.48 4.76
CA ARG A 744 62.51 36.22 4.46
C ARG A 744 63.38 37.08 5.38
N ARG A 745 63.93 36.50 6.45
CA ARG A 745 65.21 36.95 7.02
C ARG A 745 66.23 35.85 6.77
N ASN A 746 67.20 36.19 5.90
CA ASN A 746 68.45 35.46 5.76
C ASN A 746 69.18 35.49 7.11
N ASP A 747 69.04 34.44 7.89
CA ASP A 747 70.03 33.96 8.85
C ASP A 747 69.59 32.55 9.27
N GLY A 748 70.54 31.59 9.21
CA GLY A 748 70.32 30.14 9.25
C GLY A 748 69.52 29.59 10.45
N SER A 749 68.20 29.81 10.47
CA SER A 749 67.34 29.51 11.61
C SER A 749 66.05 28.75 11.27
N SER A 750 66.14 27.75 10.39
CA SER A 750 65.08 26.72 10.22
C SER A 750 64.68 26.05 11.55
N VAL A 751 65.51 26.14 12.59
CA VAL A 751 65.28 25.60 13.93
C VAL A 751 64.40 26.52 14.80
N ARG A 752 64.36 27.84 14.55
CA ARG A 752 63.60 28.79 15.41
C ARG A 752 62.09 28.83 15.11
N ASP A 753 61.66 28.50 13.89
CA ASP A 753 60.22 28.46 13.56
C ASP A 753 59.51 27.24 14.19
N GLN A 754 60.23 26.15 14.48
CA GLN A 754 59.68 24.99 15.20
C GLN A 754 59.33 25.29 16.67
N THR A 755 59.96 26.29 17.30
CA THR A 755 59.75 26.62 18.71
C THR A 755 58.44 27.35 19.04
N ARG A 756 57.65 27.77 18.04
CA ARG A 756 56.34 28.41 18.25
C ARG A 756 55.14 27.46 18.22
N LEU A 757 55.30 26.25 17.68
CA LEU A 757 54.21 25.31 17.48
C LEU A 757 54.11 24.34 18.66
N LEU A 758 52.93 24.23 19.29
CA LEU A 758 52.68 23.20 20.29
C LEU A 758 52.78 21.80 19.66
N ILE A 759 52.20 21.63 18.47
CA ILE A 759 52.18 20.38 17.72
C ILE A 759 52.63 20.64 16.28
N SER A 760 53.49 19.78 15.74
CA SER A 760 53.89 19.90 14.33
C SER A 760 52.74 19.50 13.40
N ARG A 761 52.74 20.02 12.16
CA ARG A 761 51.74 19.71 11.15
C ARG A 761 51.58 18.19 10.90
N GLY A 762 52.69 17.47 10.78
CA GLY A 762 52.68 16.02 10.59
C GLY A 762 52.11 15.25 11.78
N GLN A 763 52.42 15.68 13.00
CA GLN A 763 51.87 15.08 14.23
C GLN A 763 50.36 15.32 14.34
N PHE A 764 49.90 16.55 14.13
CA PHE A 764 48.47 16.84 14.21
C PHE A 764 47.67 16.05 13.17
N LEU A 765 48.17 15.97 11.93
CA LEU A 765 47.55 15.14 10.90
C LEU A 765 47.50 13.65 11.26
N ALA A 766 48.56 13.11 11.90
CA ALA A 766 48.57 11.74 12.39
C ALA A 766 47.52 11.50 13.49
N LEU A 767 47.31 12.48 14.38
CA LEU A 767 46.25 12.45 15.39
C LEU A 767 44.87 12.46 14.75
N LEU A 768 44.62 13.36 13.80
CA LEU A 768 43.33 13.45 13.09
C LEU A 768 42.93 12.13 12.43
N ARG A 769 43.87 11.40 11.82
CA ARG A 769 43.61 10.08 11.19
C ARG A 769 43.05 9.04 12.16
N LEU A 770 43.35 9.16 13.45
CA LEU A 770 42.90 8.21 14.47
C LEU A 770 41.65 8.66 15.23
N ILE A 771 41.32 9.95 15.23
CA ILE A 771 40.12 10.47 15.90
C ILE A 771 38.87 10.02 15.13
N LYS A 772 38.02 9.27 15.83
CA LYS A 772 36.78 8.65 15.35
C LYS A 772 35.60 8.87 16.31
N GLU A 773 35.78 9.72 17.31
CA GLU A 773 34.72 10.11 18.24
C GLU A 773 33.78 11.16 17.58
N PRO A 774 32.46 10.95 17.54
CA PRO A 774 31.51 11.81 16.82
C PRO A 774 31.55 13.30 17.19
N LEU A 775 31.58 13.66 18.48
CA LEU A 775 31.54 15.06 18.90
C LEU A 775 32.85 15.78 18.57
N SER A 776 33.98 15.08 18.69
CA SER A 776 35.30 15.54 18.30
C SER A 776 35.37 15.79 16.80
N ILE A 777 34.85 14.87 15.99
CA ILE A 777 34.75 15.06 14.54
C ILE A 777 33.90 16.29 14.23
N ALA A 778 32.71 16.44 14.84
CA ALA A 778 31.84 17.60 14.59
C ALA A 778 32.52 18.93 14.96
N PHE A 779 33.21 18.97 16.10
CA PHE A 779 34.00 20.13 16.52
C PHE A 779 35.15 20.43 15.55
N LEU A 780 35.89 19.41 15.11
CA LEU A 780 37.01 19.55 14.18
C LEU A 780 36.55 19.97 12.78
N ILE A 781 35.43 19.44 12.27
CA ILE A 781 34.79 19.91 11.01
C ILE A 781 34.43 21.38 11.15
N SER A 782 33.84 21.78 12.28
CA SER A 782 33.47 23.17 12.51
C SER A 782 34.68 24.10 12.50
N PHE A 783 35.73 23.73 13.24
CA PHE A 783 36.97 24.51 13.34
C PHE A 783 37.75 24.57 12.02
N VAL A 784 38.17 23.42 11.49
CA VAL A 784 38.99 23.33 10.28
C VAL A 784 38.19 23.77 9.05
N GLY A 785 36.89 23.50 9.02
CA GLY A 785 36.00 23.99 7.98
C GLY A 785 35.89 25.51 7.95
N LYS A 786 35.89 26.18 9.11
CA LYS A 786 35.90 27.64 9.17
C LYS A 786 37.20 28.21 8.65
N ILE A 787 38.34 27.62 9.02
CA ILE A 787 39.66 27.98 8.47
C ILE A 787 39.68 27.77 6.95
N PHE A 788 39.10 26.67 6.46
CA PHE A 788 39.01 26.38 5.02
C PHE A 788 38.20 27.46 4.30
N ASN A 789 37.02 27.82 4.80
CA ASN A 789 36.20 28.89 4.24
C ASN A 789 36.93 30.23 4.23
N TYR A 790 37.64 30.58 5.30
CA TYR A 790 38.46 31.79 5.37
C TYR A 790 39.60 31.76 4.34
N ALA A 791 40.34 30.66 4.25
CA ALA A 791 41.45 30.51 3.32
C ALA A 791 40.98 30.56 1.86
N LEU A 792 39.82 29.97 1.55
CA LEU A 792 39.19 30.01 0.23
C LEU A 792 38.85 31.44 -0.22
N MET A 793 38.32 32.26 0.70
CA MET A 793 38.01 33.67 0.42
C MET A 793 39.27 34.52 0.18
N MET A 794 40.39 34.16 0.79
CA MET A 794 41.67 34.86 0.60
C MET A 794 42.39 34.47 -0.70
N GLN A 795 42.14 33.29 -1.24
CA GLN A 795 42.78 32.81 -2.49
C GLN A 795 42.10 33.28 -3.76
N HIS A 796 40.77 33.38 -3.77
CA HIS A 796 40.02 33.74 -4.97
C HIS A 796 39.69 35.23 -4.98
N SER A 797 40.32 35.96 -5.90
CA SER A 797 40.01 37.37 -6.23
C SER A 797 38.62 37.57 -6.87
N ARG A 798 37.67 36.64 -6.68
CA ARG A 798 36.29 36.70 -7.18
C ARG A 798 35.31 36.03 -6.21
N SER A 799 34.44 36.85 -5.63
CA SER A 799 32.99 36.72 -5.37
C SER A 799 32.21 35.40 -5.62
N GLU A 800 32.73 34.20 -5.33
CA GLU A 800 31.85 33.01 -5.20
C GLU A 800 31.64 32.66 -3.73
N GLU A 801 30.78 33.43 -3.03
CA GLU A 801 30.32 33.09 -1.68
C GLU A 801 29.72 31.68 -1.61
N ASN A 802 29.17 31.21 -2.74
CA ASN A 802 28.61 29.89 -2.92
C ASN A 802 29.65 28.76 -2.93
N ALA A 803 30.96 29.03 -2.89
CA ALA A 803 31.99 27.99 -2.77
C ALA A 803 32.27 27.58 -1.30
N ARG A 804 31.71 28.31 -0.33
CA ARG A 804 31.88 28.00 1.11
C ARG A 804 31.26 26.65 1.47
N ILE A 805 31.91 25.92 2.36
CA ILE A 805 31.37 24.70 2.93
C ILE A 805 30.39 24.99 4.07
N PHE A 806 29.34 24.18 4.16
CA PHE A 806 28.40 24.18 5.26
C PHE A 806 29.08 23.81 6.58
N ILE A 807 28.80 24.58 7.64
CA ILE A 807 29.34 24.38 8.99
C ILE A 807 28.20 24.52 10.01
N GLN A 808 27.88 23.43 10.71
CA GLN A 808 26.77 23.37 11.68
C GLN A 808 26.91 24.33 12.86
N HIS A 809 28.15 24.57 13.33
CA HIS A 809 28.44 25.41 14.50
C HIS A 809 29.32 26.62 14.14
N SER A 810 28.95 27.33 13.08
CA SER A 810 29.73 28.45 12.53
C SER A 810 29.78 29.66 13.48
N GLU A 811 28.76 29.82 14.32
CA GLU A 811 28.59 30.86 15.34
C GLU A 811 29.66 30.83 16.44
N LEU A 812 30.32 29.69 16.65
CA LEU A 812 31.44 29.59 17.58
C LEU A 812 32.60 30.47 17.12
N TRP A 813 32.81 30.67 15.82
CA TRP A 813 34.07 31.19 15.30
C TRP A 813 33.98 32.58 14.67
N GLN A 814 32.80 33.20 14.59
CA GLN A 814 32.57 34.44 13.83
C GLN A 814 33.51 35.59 14.22
N SER A 815 33.65 35.88 15.52
CA SER A 815 34.45 37.01 16.04
C SER A 815 35.96 36.91 15.77
N ILE A 816 36.47 35.70 15.52
CA ILE A 816 37.90 35.42 15.42
C ILE A 816 38.44 35.74 14.02
N PHE A 817 37.67 35.38 12.99
CA PHE A 817 38.12 35.49 11.59
C PHE A 817 37.74 36.81 10.94
N GLU A 818 36.83 37.59 11.53
CA GLU A 818 36.47 38.94 11.05
C GLU A 818 37.61 39.97 11.26
N GLY A 819 38.55 39.72 12.18
CA GLY A 819 39.67 40.62 12.50
C GLY A 819 41.07 40.11 12.13
N SER A 820 41.20 38.90 11.59
CA SER A 820 42.50 38.29 11.26
C SER A 820 42.82 38.42 9.77
N ASN A 821 44.04 38.83 9.43
CA ASN A 821 44.58 38.90 8.06
C ASN A 821 45.80 37.97 7.87
N ALA A 822 45.96 36.96 8.73
CA ALA A 822 47.11 36.06 8.66
C ALA A 822 47.00 35.11 7.44
N PRO A 823 48.06 34.95 6.64
CA PRO A 823 48.06 34.01 5.51
C PRO A 823 48.00 32.57 6.02
N VAL A 824 47.06 31.78 5.49
CA VAL A 824 46.81 30.39 5.88
C VAL A 824 47.34 29.43 4.82
N ASN A 825 47.94 28.32 5.26
CA ASN A 825 48.40 27.25 4.36
C ASN A 825 47.21 26.39 3.88
N PHE A 826 46.61 26.80 2.76
CA PHE A 826 45.42 26.14 2.20
C PHE A 826 45.59 24.64 1.92
N ARG A 827 46.77 24.21 1.42
CA ARG A 827 47.03 22.79 1.12
C ARG A 827 46.93 21.94 2.38
N TYR A 828 47.53 22.39 3.47
CA TYR A 828 47.51 21.68 4.74
C TYR A 828 46.12 21.68 5.39
N VAL A 829 45.39 22.80 5.32
CA VAL A 829 43.99 22.87 5.79
C VAL A 829 43.11 21.88 5.03
N SER A 830 43.25 21.84 3.70
CA SER A 830 42.51 20.93 2.82
C SER A 830 42.81 19.47 3.14
N GLU A 831 44.08 19.10 3.39
CA GLU A 831 44.47 17.74 3.79
C GLU A 831 43.89 17.35 5.16
N CYS A 832 43.94 18.27 6.14
CA CYS A 832 43.32 18.05 7.45
C CYS A 832 41.80 17.82 7.32
N LEU A 833 41.12 18.68 6.57
CA LEU A 833 39.67 18.61 6.38
C LEU A 833 39.26 17.32 5.65
N GLU A 834 39.99 16.91 4.62
CA GLU A 834 39.74 15.65 3.90
C GLU A 834 39.84 14.44 4.83
N VAL A 835 40.85 14.39 5.70
CA VAL A 835 40.99 13.31 6.70
C VAL A 835 39.81 13.28 7.68
N ILE A 836 39.40 14.46 8.19
CA ILE A 836 38.29 14.55 9.15
C ILE A 836 36.97 14.12 8.50
N LEU A 837 36.69 14.59 7.28
CA LEU A 837 35.48 14.23 6.52
C LEU A 837 35.47 12.76 6.11
N HIS A 838 36.63 12.17 5.79
CA HIS A 838 36.71 10.73 5.56
C HIS A 838 36.36 9.95 6.83
N ASN A 839 36.93 10.33 7.97
CA ASN A 839 36.61 9.71 9.26
C ASN A 839 35.14 9.88 9.64
N SER A 840 34.50 11.01 9.31
CA SER A 840 33.07 11.23 9.58
C SER A 840 32.19 10.21 8.86
N THR A 841 32.47 9.92 7.59
CA THR A 841 31.73 8.90 6.82
C THR A 841 32.00 7.47 7.27
N LEU A 842 33.20 7.17 7.77
CA LEU A 842 33.52 5.87 8.35
C LEU A 842 32.76 5.61 9.66
N VAL A 843 32.58 6.64 10.48
CA VAL A 843 31.95 6.54 11.80
C VAL A 843 30.43 6.57 11.71
N ASN A 844 29.88 7.51 10.93
CA ASN A 844 28.45 7.62 10.71
C ASN A 844 28.15 8.05 9.26
N PRO A 845 27.95 7.07 8.35
CA PRO A 845 27.71 7.35 6.93
C PRO A 845 26.32 7.95 6.66
N ILE A 846 25.43 8.05 7.66
CA ILE A 846 24.07 8.60 7.51
C ILE A 846 23.91 9.95 8.21
N ASN A 847 24.99 10.59 8.67
CA ASN A 847 24.90 11.92 9.25
C ASN A 847 24.81 12.98 8.14
N ALA A 848 23.60 13.50 7.92
CA ALA A 848 23.32 14.45 6.85
C ALA A 848 24.14 15.76 6.93
N PHE A 849 24.43 16.28 8.13
CA PHE A 849 25.27 17.48 8.28
C PHE A 849 26.71 17.24 7.80
N TRP A 850 27.28 16.07 8.12
CA TRP A 850 28.64 15.71 7.71
C TRP A 850 28.73 15.40 6.22
N LEU A 851 27.74 14.70 5.67
CA LEU A 851 27.63 14.45 4.23
C LEU A 851 27.51 15.76 3.46
N ARG A 852 26.69 16.70 3.94
CA ARG A 852 26.56 18.05 3.36
C ARG A 852 27.89 18.81 3.36
N SER A 853 28.59 18.87 4.49
CA SER A 853 29.91 19.50 4.57
C SER A 853 30.92 18.82 3.64
N PHE A 854 30.87 17.49 3.48
CA PHE A 854 31.77 16.77 2.60
C PHE A 854 31.46 17.02 1.12
N ALA A 855 30.18 17.02 0.76
CA ALA A 855 29.71 17.35 -0.57
C ALA A 855 30.17 18.76 -0.97
N ASP A 856 30.00 19.73 -0.07
CA ASP A 856 30.48 21.09 -0.29
C ASP A 856 32.00 21.19 -0.43
N TYR A 857 32.76 20.40 0.33
CA TYR A 857 34.21 20.33 0.18
C TYR A 857 34.61 19.77 -1.20
N ARG A 858 33.95 18.71 -1.68
CA ARG A 858 34.15 18.18 -3.03
C ARG A 858 33.76 19.20 -4.10
N TYR A 859 32.66 19.90 -3.91
CA TYR A 859 32.20 20.99 -4.78
C TYR A 859 33.24 22.12 -4.86
N ALA A 860 33.79 22.57 -3.72
CA ALA A 860 34.81 23.61 -3.66
C ALA A 860 36.14 23.19 -4.32
N ARG A 861 36.37 21.88 -4.45
CA ARG A 861 37.51 21.31 -5.19
C ARG A 861 37.19 21.01 -6.66
N GLU A 862 36.04 21.48 -7.15
CA GLU A 862 35.54 21.25 -8.52
C GLU A 862 35.35 19.76 -8.86
N GLN A 863 35.22 18.89 -7.84
CA GLN A 863 34.90 17.48 -7.99
C GLN A 863 33.37 17.29 -8.02
N PHE A 864 32.74 17.81 -9.08
CA PHE A 864 31.28 17.95 -9.15
C PHE A 864 30.52 16.61 -9.09
N GLU A 865 31.06 15.54 -9.67
CA GLU A 865 30.44 14.22 -9.66
C GLU A 865 30.39 13.63 -8.24
N ASP A 866 31.52 13.64 -7.52
CA ASP A 866 31.59 13.14 -6.14
C ASP A 866 30.75 14.02 -5.19
N ALA A 867 30.71 15.34 -5.43
CA ALA A 867 29.85 16.25 -4.70
C ALA A 867 28.37 15.93 -4.91
N LEU A 868 27.96 15.65 -6.14
CA LEU A 868 26.59 15.29 -6.48
C LEU A 868 26.15 14.00 -5.79
N ILE A 869 27.01 12.98 -5.74
CA ILE A 869 26.78 11.73 -4.99
C ILE A 869 26.51 12.05 -3.51
N LEU A 870 27.42 12.78 -2.87
CA LEU A 870 27.29 13.12 -1.45
C LEU A 870 26.07 14.01 -1.15
N TYR A 871 25.65 14.87 -2.08
CA TYR A 871 24.38 15.61 -1.96
C TYR A 871 23.18 14.68 -2.01
N MET A 872 23.16 13.70 -2.91
CA MET A 872 22.08 12.72 -2.95
C MET A 872 22.07 11.83 -1.71
N GLU A 873 23.25 11.45 -1.19
CA GLU A 873 23.36 10.71 0.07
C GLU A 873 22.84 11.55 1.25
N THR A 874 23.08 12.87 1.24
CA THR A 874 22.50 13.81 2.22
C THR A 874 20.97 13.79 2.17
N CYS A 875 20.36 13.86 0.97
CA CYS A 875 18.91 13.80 0.82
C CYS A 875 18.33 12.47 1.35
N VAL A 876 18.98 11.35 1.04
CA VAL A 876 18.56 10.02 1.53
C VAL A 876 18.70 9.92 3.05
N ALA A 877 19.79 10.45 3.62
CA ALA A 877 20.01 10.50 5.07
C ALA A 877 18.95 11.33 5.81
N CYS A 878 18.36 12.33 5.14
CA CYS A 878 17.29 13.15 5.70
C CYS A 878 15.89 12.52 5.60
N SER A 879 15.65 11.54 4.70
CA SER A 879 14.30 11.03 4.44
C SER A 879 14.31 9.61 3.83
N ASP A 880 13.98 8.60 4.64
CA ASP A 880 13.94 7.17 4.25
C ASP A 880 13.06 6.87 3.03
N SER A 881 12.04 7.68 2.80
CA SER A 881 11.04 7.45 1.75
C SER A 881 11.16 8.44 0.59
N LEU A 882 11.92 9.52 0.78
CA LEU A 882 11.93 10.72 -0.06
C LEU A 882 10.52 11.33 -0.25
N ILE A 883 9.59 11.03 0.67
CA ILE A 883 8.19 11.51 0.65
C ILE A 883 8.02 12.74 1.56
N LYS A 884 8.79 12.81 2.65
CA LYS A 884 8.72 13.92 3.61
C LYS A 884 9.55 15.12 3.13
N PRO A 885 9.13 16.37 3.42
CA PRO A 885 9.93 17.55 3.15
C PRO A 885 11.29 17.45 3.85
N PHE A 886 12.33 17.93 3.18
CA PHE A 886 13.69 17.90 3.73
C PHE A 886 13.87 18.96 4.83
N PRO A 887 14.76 18.72 5.81
CA PRO A 887 15.01 19.67 6.87
C PRO A 887 15.84 20.85 6.36
N ASP A 888 15.29 22.04 6.55
CA ASP A 888 15.79 23.32 6.07
C ASP A 888 17.17 23.74 6.60
N ASN A 889 17.60 23.17 7.71
CA ASN A 889 18.91 23.42 8.31
C ASN A 889 20.04 22.59 7.67
N VAL A 890 19.73 21.70 6.73
CA VAL A 890 20.70 20.87 6.01
C VAL A 890 20.52 20.99 4.49
N VAL A 891 19.28 20.86 4.03
CA VAL A 891 18.91 20.91 2.61
C VAL A 891 18.26 22.26 2.35
N ASP A 892 19.08 23.26 2.06
CA ASP A 892 18.69 24.64 1.79
C ASP A 892 18.84 25.00 0.29
N ASP A 893 18.42 26.20 -0.09
CA ASP A 893 18.51 26.66 -1.48
C ASP A 893 19.97 26.77 -1.96
N VAL A 894 20.91 27.02 -1.04
CA VAL A 894 22.35 26.98 -1.33
C VAL A 894 22.78 25.56 -1.74
N MET A 895 22.23 24.52 -1.13
CA MET A 895 22.45 23.14 -1.55
C MET A 895 21.92 22.88 -2.94
N TRP A 896 20.66 23.23 -3.18
CA TRP A 896 20.05 23.01 -4.48
C TRP A 896 20.77 23.77 -5.58
N TYR A 897 21.22 25.00 -5.33
CA TYR A 897 22.04 25.75 -6.27
C TYR A 897 23.34 25.02 -6.65
N LYS A 898 24.07 24.47 -5.66
CA LYS A 898 25.29 23.68 -5.90
C LYS A 898 24.98 22.40 -6.67
N VAL A 899 23.87 21.72 -6.35
CA VAL A 899 23.39 20.54 -7.10
C VAL A 899 23.12 20.90 -8.56
N GLN A 900 22.44 22.02 -8.83
CA GLN A 900 22.23 22.50 -10.20
C GLN A 900 23.56 22.68 -10.92
N ARG A 901 24.56 23.33 -10.31
CA ARG A 901 25.88 23.50 -10.92
C ARG A 901 26.60 22.17 -11.17
N CYS A 902 26.51 21.20 -10.26
CA CYS A 902 27.08 19.88 -10.49
C CYS A 902 26.42 19.16 -11.68
N LEU A 903 25.11 19.26 -11.82
CA LEU A 903 24.36 18.67 -12.93
C LEU A 903 24.74 19.29 -14.27
N ARG A 904 24.87 20.63 -14.34
CA ARG A 904 25.34 21.33 -15.54
C ARG A 904 26.76 20.91 -15.92
N ALA A 905 27.66 20.83 -14.94
CA ALA A 905 29.02 20.34 -15.17
C ALA A 905 29.07 18.89 -15.69
N SER A 906 28.01 18.11 -15.44
CA SER A 906 27.85 16.73 -15.92
C SER A 906 27.08 16.62 -17.25
N GLY A 907 26.65 17.75 -17.83
CA GLY A 907 25.88 17.80 -19.09
C GLY A 907 24.35 17.64 -18.94
N SER A 908 23.82 17.62 -17.72
CA SER A 908 22.39 17.40 -17.41
C SER A 908 21.63 18.71 -17.18
N GLU A 909 21.55 19.56 -18.21
CA GLU A 909 20.98 20.92 -18.11
C GLU A 909 19.48 20.97 -17.80
N THR A 910 18.68 20.09 -18.40
CA THR A 910 17.24 19.99 -18.14
C THR A 910 16.99 19.58 -16.70
N LEU A 911 17.74 18.60 -16.20
CA LEU A 911 17.61 18.16 -14.82
C LEU A 911 18.06 19.24 -13.83
N ALA A 912 19.14 19.97 -14.15
CA ALA A 912 19.56 21.15 -13.41
C ALA A 912 18.46 22.22 -13.38
N ALA A 913 17.74 22.42 -14.48
CA ALA A 913 16.60 23.33 -14.51
C ALA A 913 15.47 22.86 -13.58
N LEU A 914 15.08 21.60 -13.64
CA LEU A 914 13.99 21.06 -12.80
C LEU A 914 14.27 21.14 -11.29
N VAL A 915 15.54 21.00 -10.88
CA VAL A 915 15.93 21.07 -9.47
C VAL A 915 15.53 22.40 -8.80
N CYS A 916 15.35 23.51 -9.54
CA CYS A 916 14.89 24.75 -8.93
C CYS A 916 13.51 24.62 -8.28
N GLN A 917 12.65 23.68 -8.72
CA GLN A 917 11.33 23.44 -8.13
C GLN A 917 11.39 22.85 -6.71
N LEU A 918 12.57 22.39 -6.29
CA LEU A 918 12.86 21.83 -4.97
C LEU A 918 13.32 22.89 -3.95
N MET A 919 13.59 24.11 -4.41
CA MET A 919 13.93 25.25 -3.55
C MET A 919 12.69 25.75 -2.78
N ARG A 920 12.90 26.53 -1.70
CA ARG A 920 11.80 27.07 -0.88
C ARG A 920 10.92 28.04 -1.66
N ASP A 921 11.57 28.97 -2.38
CA ASP A 921 10.93 29.99 -3.21
C ASP A 921 11.33 29.86 -4.70
N PRO A 922 10.88 28.80 -5.40
CA PRO A 922 11.34 28.51 -6.76
C PRO A 922 11.13 29.65 -7.76
N GLN A 923 10.08 30.44 -7.57
CA GLN A 923 9.72 31.53 -8.48
C GLN A 923 10.82 32.59 -8.60
N GLU A 924 11.56 32.86 -7.53
CA GLU A 924 12.69 33.81 -7.54
C GLU A 924 13.88 33.27 -8.35
N HIS A 925 13.95 31.96 -8.54
CA HIS A 925 15.08 31.28 -9.19
C HIS A 925 14.82 30.88 -10.65
N TYR A 926 13.57 30.95 -11.13
CA TYR A 926 13.21 30.52 -12.49
C TYR A 926 13.90 31.35 -13.58
N VAL A 927 13.98 32.68 -13.43
CA VAL A 927 14.65 33.56 -14.40
C VAL A 927 16.14 33.24 -14.52
N LEU A 928 16.83 33.07 -13.39
CA LEU A 928 18.24 32.71 -13.37
C LEU A 928 18.47 31.32 -13.96
N THR A 929 17.56 30.39 -13.69
CA THR A 929 17.61 29.02 -14.22
C THR A 929 17.42 29.00 -15.73
N ALA A 930 16.48 29.77 -16.27
CA ALA A 930 16.23 29.91 -17.70
C ALA A 930 17.42 30.55 -18.43
N LYS A 931 18.02 31.59 -17.83
CA LYS A 931 19.22 32.21 -18.36
C LYS A 931 20.39 31.23 -18.41
N ALA A 932 20.60 30.45 -17.35
CA ALA A 932 21.64 29.41 -17.34
C ALA A 932 21.39 28.34 -18.42
N LEU A 933 20.13 27.96 -18.64
CA LEU A 933 19.76 27.03 -19.72
C LEU A 933 20.04 27.62 -21.11
N LEU A 934 19.80 28.92 -21.33
CA LEU A 934 20.12 29.63 -22.58
C LEU A 934 21.63 29.71 -22.85
N GLU A 935 22.45 29.71 -21.81
CA GLU A 935 23.92 29.72 -21.91
C GLU A 935 24.50 28.33 -22.23
N SER A 936 23.67 27.27 -22.22
CA SER A 936 24.08 25.91 -22.57
C SER A 936 24.34 25.73 -24.08
N GLN A 937 25.06 24.66 -24.43
CA GLN A 937 25.33 24.33 -25.83
C GLN A 937 24.04 24.01 -26.59
N SER A 938 24.02 24.28 -27.89
CA SER A 938 22.83 24.06 -28.75
C SER A 938 22.36 22.61 -28.80
N ASP A 939 23.23 21.64 -28.44
CA ASP A 939 22.86 20.25 -28.24
C ASP A 939 22.98 19.90 -26.75
N ILE A 940 21.85 19.57 -26.10
CA ILE A 940 21.80 19.17 -24.68
C ILE A 940 21.59 17.66 -24.63
N PRO A 941 22.62 16.83 -24.34
CA PRO A 941 22.55 15.38 -24.46
C PRO A 941 22.03 14.68 -23.19
N ASP A 942 20.95 15.17 -22.57
CA ASP A 942 20.50 14.71 -21.24
C ASP A 942 19.20 13.88 -21.23
N GLY A 943 18.59 13.62 -22.39
CA GLY A 943 17.32 12.90 -22.45
C GLY A 943 16.11 13.71 -21.96
N SER A 944 16.17 15.05 -22.06
CA SER A 944 15.20 16.06 -21.62
C SER A 944 13.72 15.63 -21.58
N SER A 945 13.19 15.01 -22.64
CA SER A 945 11.77 14.63 -22.74
C SER A 945 11.33 13.61 -21.69
N ALA A 946 12.25 12.79 -21.19
CA ALA A 946 11.96 11.85 -20.11
C ALA A 946 11.68 12.56 -18.77
N PHE A 947 12.13 13.80 -18.61
CA PHE A 947 12.00 14.54 -17.35
C PHE A 947 10.84 15.54 -17.32
N PHE A 948 10.26 15.90 -18.46
CA PHE A 948 9.12 16.83 -18.52
C PHE A 948 7.90 16.43 -17.65
N PRO A 949 7.58 15.14 -17.47
CA PRO A 949 6.53 14.73 -16.53
C PRO A 949 6.77 15.12 -15.07
N PHE A 950 7.98 15.51 -14.69
CA PHE A 950 8.31 15.95 -13.33
C PHE A 950 8.15 17.45 -13.09
N ILE A 951 7.81 18.23 -14.13
CA ILE A 951 7.56 19.66 -13.99
C ILE A 951 6.30 19.84 -13.13
N SER A 952 6.45 20.52 -12.00
CA SER A 952 5.37 20.78 -11.04
C SER A 952 4.77 22.18 -11.10
N ASP A 953 5.41 23.11 -11.81
CA ASP A 953 5.04 24.54 -11.84
C ASP A 953 4.98 25.06 -13.29
N MET A 954 3.87 25.75 -13.61
CA MET A 954 3.63 26.40 -14.91
C MET A 954 4.63 27.49 -15.22
N ASN A 955 5.06 28.27 -14.22
CA ASN A 955 5.95 29.39 -14.47
C ASN A 955 7.32 28.89 -14.95
N LEU A 956 7.87 27.84 -14.32
CA LEU A 956 9.13 27.23 -14.79
C LEU A 956 8.99 26.73 -16.23
N LEU A 957 7.83 26.18 -16.57
CA LEU A 957 7.56 25.70 -17.91
C LEU A 957 7.72 26.80 -18.95
N GLU A 958 7.04 27.93 -18.75
CA GLU A 958 7.05 29.04 -19.70
C GLU A 958 8.47 29.53 -19.93
N PHE A 959 9.25 29.64 -18.85
CA PHE A 959 10.67 29.99 -18.91
C PHE A 959 11.52 28.95 -19.65
N MET A 960 11.30 27.65 -19.42
CA MET A 960 12.00 26.58 -20.14
C MET A 960 11.59 26.51 -21.62
N HIS A 961 10.32 26.76 -21.92
CA HIS A 961 9.77 26.78 -23.27
C HIS A 961 10.41 27.90 -24.10
N ASP A 962 10.42 29.13 -23.57
CA ASP A 962 11.09 30.29 -24.17
C ASP A 962 12.60 30.03 -24.37
N ALA A 963 13.26 29.39 -23.38
CA ALA A 963 14.66 29.02 -23.50
C ALA A 963 14.92 28.02 -24.64
N TYR A 964 14.12 26.94 -24.73
CA TYR A 964 14.27 25.95 -25.80
C TYR A 964 13.93 26.52 -27.19
N GLU A 965 12.95 27.43 -27.28
CA GLU A 965 12.62 28.08 -28.54
C GLU A 965 13.78 28.97 -29.03
N LYS A 966 14.36 29.77 -28.14
CA LYS A 966 15.53 30.62 -28.45
C LYS A 966 16.78 29.81 -28.83
N LEU A 967 16.95 28.62 -28.27
CA LEU A 967 18.02 27.68 -28.64
C LEU A 967 17.75 26.94 -29.96
N GLY A 968 16.58 27.11 -30.58
CA GLY A 968 16.19 26.39 -31.81
C GLY A 968 15.77 24.94 -31.58
N LEU A 969 15.48 24.53 -30.34
CA LEU A 969 15.12 23.17 -29.94
C LEU A 969 13.61 22.90 -30.06
N THR A 970 13.04 23.12 -31.25
CA THR A 970 11.58 23.11 -31.50
C THR A 970 10.91 21.79 -31.08
N ARG A 971 11.54 20.63 -31.34
CA ARG A 971 10.99 19.33 -30.97
C ARG A 971 10.84 19.18 -29.45
N ARG A 972 11.80 19.68 -28.68
CA ARG A 972 11.76 19.63 -27.20
C ARG A 972 10.71 20.58 -26.66
N SER A 973 10.62 21.79 -27.23
CA SER A 973 9.58 22.75 -26.91
C SER A 973 8.16 22.17 -27.14
N GLN A 974 7.92 21.44 -28.24
CA GLN A 974 6.65 20.76 -28.50
C GLN A 974 6.37 19.61 -27.53
N LEU A 975 7.36 18.74 -27.28
CA LEU A 975 7.23 17.64 -26.31
C LEU A 975 7.01 18.14 -24.89
N LEU A 976 7.64 19.28 -24.56
CA LEU A 976 7.42 19.99 -23.31
C LEU A 976 5.94 20.33 -23.21
N LEU A 977 5.37 21.12 -24.14
CA LEU A 977 3.94 21.48 -24.13
C LEU A 977 2.99 20.26 -24.05
N GLN A 978 3.29 19.17 -24.75
CA GLN A 978 2.48 17.94 -24.68
C GLN A 978 2.42 17.36 -23.26
N ALA A 979 3.53 17.36 -22.52
CA ALA A 979 3.62 16.78 -21.17
C ALA A 979 2.74 17.50 -20.12
N ILE A 980 2.23 18.71 -20.42
CA ILE A 980 1.42 19.55 -19.51
C ILE A 980 -0.03 19.66 -19.92
N SER A 981 -0.41 19.17 -21.10
CA SER A 981 -1.82 19.01 -21.50
C SER A 981 -2.61 18.00 -20.63
N MET A 982 -2.05 17.64 -19.48
CA MET A 982 -2.53 16.73 -18.45
C MET A 982 -3.46 17.49 -17.47
N PRO A 983 -4.68 16.99 -17.19
CA PRO A 983 -5.61 17.63 -16.25
C PRO A 983 -5.03 17.91 -14.86
N GLN A 984 -4.07 17.09 -14.41
CA GLN A 984 -3.38 17.21 -13.11
C GLN A 984 -2.58 18.50 -12.95
N MET A 985 -2.25 19.16 -14.07
CA MET A 985 -1.48 20.40 -14.08
C MET A 985 -2.38 21.66 -14.11
N ASN A 986 -3.71 21.50 -14.11
CA ASN A 986 -4.64 22.62 -14.15
C ASN A 986 -4.72 23.34 -12.79
N ALA A 987 -4.58 24.67 -12.79
CA ALA A 987 -4.40 25.51 -11.60
C ALA A 987 -5.59 25.52 -10.62
N ALA A 988 -6.74 24.93 -10.97
CA ALA A 988 -7.95 25.06 -10.18
C ALA A 988 -8.12 24.00 -9.07
N ASN A 989 -7.50 22.81 -9.15
CA ASN A 989 -7.69 21.75 -8.16
C ASN A 989 -6.47 20.82 -8.09
N VAL A 990 -5.91 20.58 -6.90
CA VAL A 990 -4.87 19.56 -6.60
C VAL A 990 -3.39 19.93 -6.87
N ILE A 991 -3.03 21.23 -6.97
CA ILE A 991 -1.63 21.63 -7.23
C ILE A 991 -0.64 21.07 -6.19
N GLN A 992 -0.95 21.10 -4.89
CA GLN A 992 0.03 20.75 -3.85
C GLN A 992 0.38 19.25 -3.86
N ASN A 993 -0.60 18.36 -3.91
CA ASN A 993 -0.33 16.91 -3.91
C ASN A 993 0.37 16.47 -5.19
N GLU A 994 -0.04 16.97 -6.35
CA GLU A 994 0.63 16.68 -7.63
C GLU A 994 2.04 17.25 -7.67
N ARG A 995 2.25 18.47 -7.15
CA ARG A 995 3.59 19.06 -6.98
C ARG A 995 4.47 18.20 -6.08
N HIS A 996 3.94 17.71 -4.96
CA HIS A 996 4.68 16.80 -4.08
C HIS A 996 5.04 15.47 -4.77
N LEU A 997 4.11 14.87 -5.52
CA LEU A 997 4.35 13.61 -6.25
C LEU A 997 5.41 13.78 -7.35
N ARG A 998 5.35 14.88 -8.10
CA ARG A 998 6.29 15.20 -9.18
C ARG A 998 7.68 15.53 -8.64
N ASN A 999 7.77 16.34 -7.59
CA ASN A 999 9.04 16.62 -6.91
C ASN A 999 9.65 15.35 -6.28
N ARG A 1000 8.83 14.47 -5.71
CA ARG A 1000 9.29 13.15 -5.24
C ARG A 1000 9.82 12.29 -6.39
N GLY A 1001 9.11 12.27 -7.52
CA GLY A 1001 9.53 11.58 -8.73
C GLY A 1001 10.89 12.11 -9.22
N LEU A 1002 11.03 13.43 -9.27
CA LEU A 1002 12.26 14.13 -9.64
C LEU A 1002 13.43 13.72 -8.76
N VAL A 1003 13.29 13.77 -7.43
CA VAL A 1003 14.37 13.41 -6.50
C VAL A 1003 14.76 11.93 -6.64
N ARG A 1004 13.79 11.04 -6.86
CA ARG A 1004 14.06 9.61 -7.10
C ARG A 1004 14.84 9.37 -8.39
N VAL A 1005 14.45 10.04 -9.47
CA VAL A 1005 15.16 9.96 -10.75
C VAL A 1005 16.56 10.56 -10.62
N LEU A 1006 16.69 11.69 -9.94
CA LEU A 1006 17.98 12.32 -9.64
C LEU A 1006 18.90 11.36 -8.88
N CYS A 1007 18.41 10.72 -7.82
CA CYS A 1007 19.17 9.68 -7.10
C CYS A 1007 19.52 8.50 -8.02
N SER A 1008 18.54 7.97 -8.78
CA SER A 1008 18.76 6.82 -9.67
C SER A 1008 19.84 7.12 -10.71
N GLN A 1009 19.78 8.26 -11.39
CA GLN A 1009 20.77 8.62 -12.40
C GLN A 1009 22.18 8.76 -11.81
N VAL A 1010 22.28 9.39 -10.63
CA VAL A 1010 23.56 9.60 -9.96
C VAL A 1010 24.17 8.27 -9.49
N TYR A 1011 23.36 7.32 -9.02
CA TYR A 1011 23.83 6.02 -8.53
C TYR A 1011 23.98 4.93 -9.62
N GLU A 1012 23.12 4.90 -10.64
CA GLU A 1012 23.18 3.90 -11.73
C GLU A 1012 24.35 4.13 -12.69
N GLY A 1013 24.85 5.36 -12.80
CA GLY A 1013 26.04 5.70 -13.58
C GLY A 1013 27.32 4.97 -13.12
N ARG A 1014 27.32 4.37 -11.93
CA ARG A 1014 28.43 3.55 -11.43
C ARG A 1014 27.93 2.19 -10.94
N LYS A 1015 28.60 1.10 -11.32
CA LYS A 1015 28.36 -0.29 -10.86
C LYS A 1015 28.60 -0.45 -9.34
N TYR A 1016 27.77 0.13 -8.48
CA TYR A 1016 27.84 0.00 -7.01
C TYR A 1016 26.71 -0.89 -6.46
N LEU A 1017 26.52 -2.08 -7.04
CA LEU A 1017 25.67 -3.12 -6.45
C LEU A 1017 26.19 -3.62 -5.08
N HIS A 1018 27.49 -3.47 -4.80
CA HIS A 1018 28.09 -3.90 -3.52
C HIS A 1018 27.86 -2.94 -2.35
N TYR A 1019 27.61 -1.65 -2.60
CA TYR A 1019 27.44 -0.66 -1.53
C TYR A 1019 25.99 -0.56 -1.04
N TRP A 1020 25.03 -0.67 -1.96
CA TRP A 1020 23.60 -0.66 -1.65
C TRP A 1020 23.12 -1.88 -0.84
N GLY A 1021 23.73 -3.06 -1.03
CA GLY A 1021 23.47 -4.22 -0.18
C GLY A 1021 23.76 -3.95 1.30
N SER A 1022 24.75 -3.11 1.60
CA SER A 1022 25.17 -2.80 2.97
C SER A 1022 24.30 -1.71 3.64
N ILE A 1023 23.72 -0.80 2.85
CA ILE A 1023 22.88 0.30 3.34
C ILE A 1023 21.42 -0.16 3.48
N LEU A 1024 20.85 -0.87 2.50
CA LEU A 1024 19.49 -1.41 2.60
C LEU A 1024 19.35 -2.45 3.72
N LEU A 1025 20.37 -3.29 3.97
CA LEU A 1025 20.37 -4.23 5.10
C LEU A 1025 20.45 -3.53 6.48
N ARG A 1026 20.89 -2.26 6.54
CA ARG A 1026 20.99 -1.49 7.77
C ARG A 1026 19.78 -0.58 8.01
N VAL A 1027 19.17 -0.04 6.96
CA VAL A 1027 17.95 0.79 7.04
C VAL A 1027 16.68 -0.06 7.26
N SER A 1028 16.68 -1.34 6.85
CA SER A 1028 15.52 -2.25 7.00
C SER A 1028 15.30 -2.80 8.42
N ARG A 1029 16.03 -2.33 9.43
CA ARG A 1029 15.76 -2.72 10.83
C ARG A 1029 14.80 -1.70 11.46
N PRO A 1030 13.57 -2.10 11.83
CA PRO A 1030 12.72 -1.23 12.62
C PRO A 1030 13.41 -0.90 13.93
N HIS A 1031 13.39 0.38 14.32
CA HIS A 1031 13.71 0.82 15.67
C HIS A 1031 12.75 0.16 16.66
N SER A 1032 13.10 -1.03 17.16
CA SER A 1032 12.59 -1.54 18.43
C SER A 1032 13.52 -1.05 19.54
N SER A 1033 13.30 0.18 19.99
CA SER A 1033 13.78 0.66 21.29
C SER A 1033 12.62 1.32 22.03
N LYS A 1034 11.92 0.51 22.83
CA LYS A 1034 11.56 0.90 24.20
C LYS A 1034 12.46 0.11 25.12
#